data_AF-A0A9Q1ECY9-F1
#
_entry.id   AF-A0A9Q1ECY9-F1
#
_cell.length_a   1.000
_cell.length_b   1.000
_cell.length_c   1.000
_cell.angle_alpha   90.00
_cell.angle_beta   90.00
_cell.angle_gamma   90.00
#
_symmetry.space_group_name_H-M   'P 1'
#
loop_
_entity.id
_entity.type
_entity.pdbx_description
1 polymer ?
#
loop_
_entity_poly.entity_id
_entity_poly.type
_entity_poly.pdbx_seq_one_letter_code
_entity_poly.pdbx_strand_id
1 'polypeptide(L)'
;MSIRLHPINVSFLLLSQLQTPCAYSLTEFKPITEVGSVGACCLFSLLCCSLTGSIFELKTKLKFKNLDAVLNRDIFTYTIVVFTFCPKMRRTRSACSKREENKEEHGESEPTTVWEWEVGDGEWEAYPPSACALLDGAVRSSRASVSLALTTGSKYKVDLKKLIQINTTTKFQRRIRSHTLKQESASDAGGQANQNAGPANIKEEEEEEEPVAKKRRGKGKNEKASQSIPAEGTESKEVVKTMVMKGKAPVDSECTAKLGKAHVYCEGGDIYDTMLNQTNLQFNNNKYYLIQLLQDDHAKNYSVWMRWGRVGKAGQRSLVSCGPNVAQAKDVFKKKFLDKTKNEWDDRASFEKVAGKYDVVFMDYGSNDQEAETQPGTQVDAPRQKKASKLDSKVQSLLELICDIKAMEECVLEMKFDIKKAPLGKLTVEQIKAGYASLKRIEECMKRKGSRKELLEACNQFYTRIPHDFGLRTPPIIGTEEELKEKIALLEALSDIQIAVKMAQTGADSLEHPLDRQYHSLQCQLNPLASDCHEYKVIEQYLQTTHADTHNDYTMSILDVFTVDREGERDNFQSDLHNRTLLWHGSRLTNWVGILSQGLRVAPPEAPVTGYMFGKGIYFADMSSKSANYCFTNQKKNTGLLLLCEVALGDSNDLVAADHGADKLPAGKHSTKGLGQTGPDPKNTVTLDGAAVPMGPGLKTGVGLSGGYSLLYNEFVVYSPAQTQMRYLLRVQFNYAALW
;
A
#
# COMPACT_ATOMS: atom_id res chain seq x y z
N MET A 1 47.31 -41.29 50.86
CA MET A 1 46.79 -40.88 52.19
C MET A 1 45.88 -39.67 51.99
N SER A 2 44.58 -39.90 51.75
CA SER A 2 43.49 -38.89 51.71
C SER A 2 42.16 -39.63 51.85
N ILE A 3 41.12 -38.96 52.36
CA ILE A 3 39.90 -39.62 52.89
C ILE A 3 38.67 -39.28 52.03
N ARG A 4 37.75 -40.24 51.89
CA ARG A 4 36.43 -40.07 51.24
C ARG A 4 35.35 -39.69 52.26
N LEU A 5 34.31 -38.97 51.82
CA LEU A 5 33.09 -38.72 52.61
C LEU A 5 31.84 -39.41 52.00
N HIS A 6 30.70 -39.28 52.68
CA HIS A 6 29.55 -40.21 52.62
C HIS A 6 28.27 -39.65 51.95
N PRO A 7 27.21 -40.49 51.72
CA PRO A 7 26.05 -40.14 50.89
C PRO A 7 24.65 -40.20 51.55
N ILE A 8 23.68 -39.49 50.94
CA ILE A 8 22.24 -39.85 50.71
C ILE A 8 21.17 -39.77 51.85
N ASN A 9 19.92 -39.44 51.43
CA ASN A 9 18.58 -39.52 52.08
C ASN A 9 18.13 -38.44 53.12
N VAL A 10 16.82 -38.13 53.36
CA VAL A 10 15.55 -37.97 52.57
C VAL A 10 14.35 -37.74 53.54
N SER A 11 13.33 -36.88 53.26
CA SER A 11 11.88 -37.04 53.66
C SER A 11 10.94 -35.79 53.54
N PHE A 12 9.74 -35.99 52.94
CA PHE A 12 8.43 -35.30 53.17
C PHE A 12 8.31 -33.76 52.99
N LEU A 13 7.14 -33.06 53.08
CA LEU A 13 5.75 -33.37 53.53
C LEU A 13 4.63 -32.83 52.57
N LEU A 14 3.45 -32.37 53.05
CA LEU A 14 2.16 -32.36 52.29
C LEU A 14 1.08 -31.31 52.74
N LEU A 15 0.17 -30.91 51.80
CA LEU A 15 -1.17 -30.26 51.96
C LEU A 15 -1.24 -28.81 52.57
N SER A 16 -2.28 -27.96 52.39
CA SER A 16 -3.31 -27.74 51.32
C SER A 16 -4.20 -26.48 51.56
N GLN A 17 -4.59 -25.75 50.48
CA GLN A 17 -5.76 -24.82 50.28
C GLN A 17 -6.12 -23.69 51.30
N LEU A 18 -6.45 -22.47 50.81
CA LEU A 18 -7.83 -21.91 50.70
C LEU A 18 -7.93 -20.40 50.31
N GLN A 19 -8.88 -20.11 49.40
CA GLN A 19 -9.76 -18.92 49.20
C GLN A 19 -9.33 -17.41 49.27
N THR A 20 -10.10 -16.62 48.50
CA THR A 20 -10.16 -15.14 48.33
C THR A 20 -11.38 -14.56 49.12
N PRO A 21 -11.88 -13.30 48.96
CA PRO A 21 -11.38 -12.05 48.34
C PRO A 21 -11.54 -10.78 49.25
N CYS A 22 -11.19 -9.57 48.76
CA CYS A 22 -11.95 -8.33 49.06
C CYS A 22 -11.62 -7.16 48.08
N ALA A 23 -12.32 -6.03 48.19
CA ALA A 23 -12.29 -4.88 47.26
C ALA A 23 -12.22 -3.50 47.97
N TYR A 24 -12.75 -2.44 47.32
CA TYR A 24 -12.72 -0.99 47.64
C TYR A 24 -11.41 -0.24 47.28
N SER A 25 -11.35 1.05 46.91
CA SER A 25 -12.22 2.00 46.15
C SER A 25 -12.10 3.43 46.70
N LEU A 26 -11.85 4.42 45.81
CA LEU A 26 -12.12 5.88 45.90
C LEU A 26 -11.65 6.69 47.14
N THR A 27 -10.81 7.72 46.89
CA THR A 27 -11.08 9.19 47.03
C THR A 27 -9.76 9.94 46.77
N GLU A 28 -9.64 10.79 45.75
CA GLU A 28 -9.95 12.24 45.80
C GLU A 28 -9.29 13.03 46.94
N PHE A 29 -8.37 13.93 46.58
CA PHE A 29 -8.10 15.18 47.31
C PHE A 29 -7.63 16.29 46.36
N LYS A 30 -8.14 17.52 46.54
CA LYS A 30 -7.90 18.71 45.71
C LYS A 30 -8.33 19.97 46.52
N PRO A 31 -7.95 21.20 46.13
CA PRO A 31 -6.68 21.87 46.47
C PRO A 31 -6.95 23.11 47.38
N ILE A 32 -6.25 24.25 47.13
CA ILE A 32 -6.46 25.61 47.74
C ILE A 32 -5.77 25.75 49.13
N THR A 33 -5.12 26.86 49.52
CA THR A 33 -5.11 28.28 49.06
C THR A 33 -3.70 28.91 48.96
N GLU A 34 -3.55 29.93 48.09
CA GLU A 34 -2.81 31.24 48.18
C GLU A 34 -1.48 31.39 49.00
N VAL A 35 -0.52 32.26 48.64
CA VAL A 35 -0.61 33.69 48.20
C VAL A 35 0.38 34.03 47.04
N GLY A 36 0.10 35.10 46.27
CA GLY A 36 0.97 35.62 45.18
C GLY A 36 2.26 36.35 45.64
N SER A 37 3.33 36.48 44.84
CA SER A 37 3.49 37.24 43.57
C SER A 37 3.68 38.76 43.82
N VAL A 38 4.61 39.53 43.24
CA VAL A 38 5.50 39.43 42.04
C VAL A 38 6.88 40.07 42.35
N GLY A 39 7.99 39.64 41.71
CA GLY A 39 9.26 40.41 41.73
C GLY A 39 10.39 39.76 40.91
N ALA A 40 11.00 40.50 39.97
CA ALA A 40 11.89 39.95 38.93
C ALA A 40 13.40 40.11 39.21
N CYS A 41 14.20 39.43 38.37
CA CYS A 41 15.66 39.56 38.15
C CYS A 41 16.63 39.00 39.21
N CYS A 42 17.50 38.08 38.76
CA CYS A 42 18.95 38.32 38.83
C CYS A 42 19.74 37.46 37.81
N LEU A 43 20.92 37.95 37.42
CA LEU A 43 21.94 37.21 36.66
C LEU A 43 23.08 36.79 37.60
N PHE A 44 23.98 35.96 37.06
CA PHE A 44 25.35 35.70 37.53
C PHE A 44 25.56 34.96 38.86
N SER A 45 26.46 33.98 38.79
CA SER A 45 27.27 33.50 39.90
C SER A 45 28.60 32.98 39.34
N LEU A 46 29.68 33.75 39.49
CA LEU A 46 31.04 33.24 39.36
C LEU A 46 31.51 32.80 40.76
N LEU A 47 32.21 31.68 40.86
CA LEU A 47 33.64 31.69 41.20
C LEU A 47 34.27 30.30 41.11
N CYS A 48 35.38 30.19 40.38
CA CYS A 48 36.67 29.76 40.95
C CYS A 48 37.78 30.16 39.97
N CYS A 49 38.93 30.59 40.49
CA CYS A 49 39.97 31.27 39.70
C CYS A 49 41.35 30.60 39.82
N SER A 50 42.28 31.08 38.98
CA SER A 50 43.73 30.83 39.00
C SER A 50 44.18 29.47 38.43
N LEU A 51 45.25 29.36 37.63
CA LEU A 51 46.18 30.35 37.07
C LEU A 51 46.50 30.02 35.60
N THR A 52 46.76 31.05 34.78
CA THR A 52 47.25 30.89 33.40
C THR A 52 48.35 31.90 33.08
N GLY A 53 49.41 31.41 32.45
CA GLY A 53 50.45 32.19 31.78
C GLY A 53 51.73 31.36 31.61
N SER A 54 52.60 31.62 30.64
CA SER A 54 52.45 32.41 29.41
C SER A 54 53.76 32.28 28.59
N ILE A 55 53.73 32.61 27.30
CA ILE A 55 54.86 33.23 26.56
C ILE A 55 56.08 32.35 26.18
N PHE A 56 56.40 32.41 24.87
CA PHE A 56 57.71 32.27 24.16
C PHE A 56 58.24 30.94 23.55
N GLU A 57 58.29 31.00 22.21
CA GLU A 57 59.42 30.76 21.29
C GLU A 57 60.09 29.37 21.03
N LEU A 58 60.18 29.07 19.72
CA LEU A 58 61.34 28.57 18.93
C LEU A 58 62.38 27.64 19.63
N LYS A 59 62.89 26.56 19.02
CA LYS A 59 63.34 26.41 17.61
C LYS A 59 63.84 24.97 17.33
N THR A 60 63.73 24.51 16.07
CA THR A 60 64.55 23.42 15.46
C THR A 60 64.43 21.99 16.05
N LYS A 61 64.80 20.89 15.39
CA LYS A 61 65.49 20.65 14.08
C LYS A 61 65.14 19.24 13.56
N LEU A 62 64.86 19.09 12.27
CA LEU A 62 65.45 18.07 11.37
C LEU A 62 65.11 18.41 9.91
N LYS A 63 65.86 17.85 8.95
CA LYS A 63 65.86 18.26 7.52
C LYS A 63 65.97 17.05 6.60
N PHE A 64 65.28 17.09 5.46
CA PHE A 64 65.73 16.83 4.07
C PHE A 64 64.55 17.33 3.19
N LYS A 65 64.63 18.22 2.17
CA LYS A 65 65.59 18.55 1.08
C LYS A 65 65.81 17.40 0.10
N ASN A 66 65.63 17.53 -1.22
CA ASN A 66 65.30 18.68 -2.13
C ASN A 66 64.04 18.31 -2.97
N LEU A 67 63.14 19.20 -3.46
CA LEU A 67 63.23 20.48 -4.19
C LEU A 67 63.42 20.31 -5.72
N ASP A 68 62.40 20.69 -6.51
CA ASP A 68 62.50 21.72 -7.57
C ASP A 68 61.12 22.30 -7.99
N ALA A 69 61.11 23.47 -8.65
CA ALA A 69 59.95 24.32 -9.01
C ALA A 69 60.25 25.12 -10.33
N VAL A 70 59.46 26.03 -10.92
CA VAL A 70 58.26 26.86 -10.56
C VAL A 70 57.35 26.96 -11.83
N LEU A 71 56.26 27.74 -12.01
CA LEU A 71 55.64 28.96 -11.43
C LEU A 71 54.22 28.64 -10.83
N ASN A 72 53.35 29.50 -10.27
CA ASN A 72 52.95 30.92 -10.40
C ASN A 72 52.10 31.25 -11.67
N ARG A 73 51.00 32.04 -11.63
CA ARG A 73 50.52 32.97 -10.58
C ARG A 73 49.00 33.35 -10.65
N ASP A 74 48.37 33.49 -9.48
CA ASP A 74 47.42 34.53 -9.01
C ASP A 74 46.14 35.03 -9.78
N ILE A 75 45.01 34.98 -9.03
CA ILE A 75 44.01 36.06 -8.75
C ILE A 75 42.68 36.20 -9.56
N PHE A 76 41.62 36.58 -8.80
CA PHE A 76 40.23 36.92 -9.16
C PHE A 76 40.06 38.15 -10.08
N THR A 77 38.93 38.26 -10.81
CA THR A 77 37.80 39.22 -10.51
C THR A 77 36.75 39.24 -11.65
N TYR A 78 35.50 39.61 -11.34
CA TYR A 78 34.39 39.86 -12.29
C TYR A 78 34.65 41.04 -13.25
N THR A 79 34.04 41.04 -14.45
CA THR A 79 33.16 42.13 -14.97
C THR A 79 32.59 41.80 -16.38
N ILE A 80 31.42 42.37 -16.69
CA ILE A 80 30.65 42.21 -17.94
C ILE A 80 31.18 43.13 -19.06
N VAL A 81 31.20 42.67 -20.31
CA VAL A 81 31.23 43.53 -21.51
C VAL A 81 30.19 43.06 -22.52
N VAL A 82 29.49 44.02 -23.14
CA VAL A 82 28.47 43.82 -24.18
C VAL A 82 29.10 43.92 -25.57
N PHE A 83 28.67 43.07 -26.52
CA PHE A 83 28.81 43.36 -27.94
C PHE A 83 27.49 43.22 -28.69
N THR A 84 27.05 44.33 -29.29
CA THR A 84 25.97 44.39 -30.27
C THR A 84 26.55 44.32 -31.68
N PHE A 85 25.87 43.64 -32.60
CA PHE A 85 26.04 43.89 -34.04
C PHE A 85 24.72 43.71 -34.79
N CYS A 86 24.41 44.64 -35.68
CA CYS A 86 23.23 44.62 -36.56
C CYS A 86 23.44 45.61 -37.72
N PRO A 87 23.29 45.19 -38.99
CA PRO A 87 23.11 46.08 -40.12
C PRO A 87 21.68 46.00 -40.69
N LYS A 88 21.03 47.17 -40.69
CA LYS A 88 19.71 47.47 -41.27
C LYS A 88 19.61 47.09 -42.76
N MET A 89 18.38 46.93 -43.25
CA MET A 89 17.96 47.65 -44.46
C MET A 89 16.53 48.20 -44.35
N ARG A 90 16.17 49.18 -45.19
CA ARG A 90 14.93 49.99 -45.11
C ARG A 90 14.18 49.99 -46.45
N ARG A 91 12.84 50.03 -46.43
CA ARG A 91 11.90 50.63 -47.42
C ARG A 91 10.45 50.34 -46.96
N THR A 92 9.42 51.17 -47.13
CA THR A 92 9.33 52.62 -47.44
C THR A 92 8.00 53.20 -46.89
N ARG A 93 7.78 54.53 -46.97
CA ARG A 93 6.54 55.21 -46.54
C ARG A 93 5.39 55.12 -47.56
N SER A 94 4.15 55.18 -47.08
CA SER A 94 3.10 56.08 -47.60
C SER A 94 2.09 56.40 -46.49
N ALA A 95 1.23 57.41 -46.63
CA ALA A 95 0.29 57.83 -45.59
C ALA A 95 -0.95 58.60 -46.10
N CYS A 96 -2.04 58.50 -45.33
CA CYS A 96 -3.18 59.41 -45.22
C CYS A 96 -4.18 59.55 -46.40
N SER A 97 -5.42 59.12 -46.14
CA SER A 97 -6.59 60.02 -46.24
C SER A 97 -7.66 59.61 -45.22
N LYS A 98 -8.53 60.52 -44.78
CA LYS A 98 -9.68 60.23 -43.90
C LYS A 98 -10.97 60.01 -44.71
N ARG A 99 -11.84 59.12 -44.22
CA ARG A 99 -13.31 59.31 -44.16
C ARG A 99 -13.88 58.49 -43.00
N GLU A 100 -15.00 58.93 -42.47
CA GLU A 100 -15.74 58.30 -41.37
C GLU A 100 -16.95 57.56 -41.95
N GLU A 101 -17.23 56.35 -41.49
CA GLU A 101 -18.57 55.73 -41.51
C GLU A 101 -18.59 54.55 -40.53
N ASN A 102 -19.76 54.28 -39.92
CA ASN A 102 -19.90 53.30 -38.83
C ASN A 102 -20.07 51.87 -39.34
N LYS A 103 -19.51 50.87 -38.63
CA LYS A 103 -20.30 49.77 -38.01
C LYS A 103 -19.48 48.72 -37.23
N GLU A 104 -20.13 48.20 -36.17
CA GLU A 104 -20.08 46.82 -35.65
C GLU A 104 -18.69 46.19 -35.39
N GLU A 105 -18.16 46.37 -34.18
CA GLU A 105 -17.01 45.59 -33.67
C GLU A 105 -17.44 44.15 -33.33
N HIS A 106 -16.72 43.16 -33.88
CA HIS A 106 -16.63 41.82 -33.29
C HIS A 106 -15.53 41.82 -32.22
N GLY A 107 -15.84 41.36 -31.01
CA GLY A 107 -14.87 41.33 -29.91
C GLY A 107 -13.84 40.22 -30.07
N GLU A 108 -12.58 40.58 -30.37
CA GLU A 108 -11.44 39.68 -30.23
C GLU A 108 -11.22 39.32 -28.75
N SER A 109 -11.05 38.03 -28.46
CA SER A 109 -10.74 37.57 -27.10
C SER A 109 -9.27 37.79 -26.75
N GLU A 110 -8.98 38.61 -25.73
CA GLU A 110 -7.60 38.81 -25.23
C GLU A 110 -6.92 37.46 -24.90
N PRO A 111 -5.61 37.31 -25.19
CA PRO A 111 -4.87 36.10 -24.85
C PRO A 111 -4.72 35.96 -23.33
N THR A 112 -5.19 34.85 -22.78
CA THR A 112 -5.14 34.60 -21.33
C THR A 112 -3.72 34.33 -20.84
N THR A 113 -3.20 35.24 -20.01
CA THR A 113 -2.01 35.01 -19.19
C THR A 113 -2.36 34.11 -18.00
N VAL A 114 -1.54 33.10 -17.74
CA VAL A 114 -1.62 32.27 -16.53
C VAL A 114 -0.40 32.58 -15.66
N TRP A 115 -0.65 32.72 -14.36
CA TRP A 115 0.38 32.91 -13.33
C TRP A 115 0.57 31.61 -12.54
N GLU A 116 1.82 31.30 -12.20
CA GLU A 116 2.19 30.09 -11.46
C GLU A 116 3.19 30.43 -10.33
N TRP A 117 3.28 29.55 -9.32
CA TRP A 117 4.21 29.66 -8.19
C TRP A 117 4.90 28.34 -7.88
N GLU A 118 6.12 28.41 -7.38
CA GLU A 118 7.00 27.24 -7.20
C GLU A 118 6.73 26.48 -5.89
N VAL A 119 6.51 25.17 -5.99
CA VAL A 119 6.11 24.29 -4.86
C VAL A 119 7.30 23.58 -4.23
N GLY A 120 8.20 23.09 -5.08
CA GLY A 120 9.45 22.39 -4.80
C GLY A 120 10.39 22.49 -6.01
N ASP A 121 11.55 21.83 -6.00
CA ASP A 121 12.62 22.02 -6.99
C ASP A 121 12.18 21.84 -8.46
N GLY A 122 11.81 22.95 -9.10
CA GLY A 122 11.37 22.99 -10.50
C GLY A 122 9.87 22.71 -10.74
N GLU A 123 9.07 22.41 -9.72
CA GLU A 123 7.62 22.19 -9.85
C GLU A 123 6.79 23.46 -9.59
N TRP A 124 5.75 23.67 -10.40
CA TRP A 124 4.95 24.90 -10.43
C TRP A 124 3.45 24.61 -10.36
N GLU A 125 2.74 25.32 -9.48
CA GLU A 125 1.28 25.30 -9.38
C GLU A 125 0.67 26.60 -9.92
N ALA A 126 -0.40 26.50 -10.70
CA ALA A 126 -1.15 27.66 -11.18
C ALA A 126 -1.90 28.38 -10.05
N TYR A 127 -1.93 29.70 -10.10
CA TYR A 127 -2.80 30.49 -9.23
C TYR A 127 -4.28 30.30 -9.61
N PRO A 128 -5.22 30.40 -8.64
CA PRO A 128 -6.65 30.47 -8.95
C PRO A 128 -6.96 31.61 -9.93
N PRO A 129 -7.94 31.48 -10.86
CA PRO A 129 -8.21 32.51 -11.87
C PRO A 129 -8.49 33.90 -11.30
N SER A 130 -9.11 33.99 -10.11
CA SER A 130 -9.33 35.25 -9.39
C SER A 130 -8.03 35.91 -8.87
N ALA A 131 -7.00 35.11 -8.57
CA ALA A 131 -5.67 35.61 -8.22
C ALA A 131 -4.87 35.99 -9.48
N CYS A 132 -4.96 35.23 -10.58
CA CYS A 132 -4.39 35.61 -11.87
C CYS A 132 -4.89 37.00 -12.32
N ALA A 133 -6.22 37.21 -12.33
CA ALA A 133 -6.82 38.50 -12.69
C ALA A 133 -6.35 39.67 -11.80
N LEU A 134 -6.07 39.44 -10.51
CA LEU A 134 -5.50 40.43 -9.60
C LEU A 134 -4.02 40.72 -9.88
N LEU A 135 -3.25 39.73 -10.31
CA LEU A 135 -1.85 39.87 -10.71
C LEU A 135 -1.74 40.60 -12.06
N ASP A 136 -2.53 40.18 -13.07
CA ASP A 136 -2.61 40.85 -14.37
C ASP A 136 -3.08 42.31 -14.23
N GLY A 137 -4.15 42.55 -13.46
CA GLY A 137 -4.62 43.91 -13.18
C GLY A 137 -3.57 44.77 -12.45
N ALA A 138 -2.71 44.17 -11.63
CA ALA A 138 -1.61 44.86 -10.96
C ALA A 138 -0.41 45.12 -11.87
N VAL A 139 -0.06 44.21 -12.79
CA VAL A 139 0.97 44.41 -13.82
C VAL A 139 0.52 45.46 -14.84
N ARG A 140 -0.72 45.39 -15.34
CA ARG A 140 -1.34 46.45 -16.15
C ARG A 140 -1.35 47.81 -15.43
N SER A 141 -1.46 47.81 -14.09
CA SER A 141 -1.36 49.00 -13.23
C SER A 141 0.08 49.38 -12.79
N SER A 142 1.13 48.70 -13.27
CA SER A 142 2.53 48.90 -12.84
C SER A 142 2.80 48.85 -11.31
N ARG A 143 1.98 48.11 -10.54
CA ARG A 143 2.13 48.03 -9.08
C ARG A 143 3.30 47.14 -8.70
N ALA A 144 4.15 47.60 -7.77
CA ALA A 144 5.31 46.85 -7.31
C ALA A 144 4.96 45.57 -6.51
N SER A 145 3.79 45.52 -5.85
CA SER A 145 3.38 44.35 -5.07
C SER A 145 1.86 44.21 -4.91
N VAL A 146 1.39 42.99 -4.74
CA VAL A 146 -0.03 42.60 -4.55
C VAL A 146 -0.16 41.82 -3.24
N SER A 147 -1.30 41.91 -2.56
CA SER A 147 -1.64 41.03 -1.45
C SER A 147 -2.70 40.01 -1.90
N LEU A 148 -2.44 38.72 -1.68
CA LEU A 148 -3.33 37.61 -2.04
C LEU A 148 -3.77 36.86 -0.78
N ALA A 149 -4.98 36.31 -0.81
CA ALA A 149 -5.51 35.39 0.19
C ALA A 149 -5.95 34.11 -0.54
N LEU A 150 -5.10 33.07 -0.49
CA LEU A 150 -5.27 31.85 -1.29
C LEU A 150 -6.00 30.75 -0.52
N THR A 151 -5.91 30.76 0.81
CA THR A 151 -6.57 29.82 1.71
C THR A 151 -7.11 30.56 2.94
N THR A 152 -8.05 29.94 3.65
CA THR A 152 -8.63 30.48 4.90
C THR A 152 -7.57 30.59 5.99
N GLY A 153 -7.03 31.79 6.18
CA GLY A 153 -6.07 32.14 7.24
C GLY A 153 -4.70 32.61 6.73
N SER A 154 -4.26 32.18 5.54
CA SER A 154 -2.94 32.55 5.02
C SER A 154 -2.99 33.74 4.06
N LYS A 155 -2.35 34.84 4.46
CA LYS A 155 -2.12 36.03 3.64
C LYS A 155 -0.72 35.99 3.03
N TYR A 156 -0.64 36.36 1.76
CA TYR A 156 0.60 36.38 0.99
C TYR A 156 0.79 37.78 0.38
N LYS A 157 2.05 38.21 0.28
CA LYS A 157 2.44 39.40 -0.48
C LYS A 157 3.31 38.97 -1.65
N VAL A 158 2.85 39.21 -2.87
CA VAL A 158 3.61 39.01 -4.10
C VAL A 158 4.38 40.29 -4.42
N ASP A 159 5.69 40.19 -4.64
CA ASP A 159 6.53 41.25 -5.20
C ASP A 159 6.68 40.98 -6.71
N LEU A 160 6.06 41.85 -7.52
CA LEU A 160 6.03 41.72 -8.98
C LEU A 160 7.32 42.19 -9.65
N LYS A 161 8.22 42.90 -8.93
CA LYS A 161 9.53 43.29 -9.44
C LYS A 161 10.58 42.21 -9.22
N LYS A 162 10.44 41.44 -8.13
CA LYS A 162 11.33 40.33 -7.77
C LYS A 162 10.80 38.95 -8.20
N LEU A 163 9.57 38.87 -8.69
CA LEU A 163 8.87 37.62 -9.05
C LEU A 163 8.91 36.58 -7.91
N ILE A 164 8.51 37.03 -6.71
CA ILE A 164 8.40 36.17 -5.52
C ILE A 164 7.07 36.36 -4.78
N GLN A 165 6.56 35.27 -4.22
CA GLN A 165 5.50 35.24 -3.22
C GLN A 165 6.10 35.11 -1.82
N ILE A 166 5.70 36.00 -0.90
CA ILE A 166 6.14 36.02 0.50
C ILE A 166 4.94 35.71 1.40
N ASN A 167 5.01 34.68 2.24
CA ASN A 167 4.00 34.44 3.29
C ASN A 167 4.12 35.54 4.36
N THR A 168 3.05 36.29 4.64
CA THR A 168 3.16 37.46 5.56
C THR A 168 3.40 37.05 7.01
N THR A 169 3.03 35.82 7.38
CA THR A 169 3.17 35.27 8.73
C THR A 169 4.54 34.61 8.90
N THR A 170 4.89 33.62 8.07
CA THR A 170 6.13 32.83 8.22
C THR A 170 7.37 33.44 7.55
N LYS A 171 7.20 34.51 6.76
CA LYS A 171 8.25 35.17 5.94
C LYS A 171 8.88 34.29 4.85
N PHE A 172 8.46 33.04 4.71
CA PHE A 172 8.92 32.12 3.67
C PHE A 172 8.64 32.69 2.27
N GLN A 173 9.57 32.50 1.33
CA GLN A 173 9.55 33.07 -0.01
C GLN A 173 9.58 31.96 -1.07
N ARG A 174 8.80 32.10 -2.15
CA ARG A 174 8.72 31.16 -3.29
C ARG A 174 8.76 31.94 -4.60
N ARG A 175 9.36 31.39 -5.66
CA ARG A 175 9.37 32.04 -6.98
C ARG A 175 7.97 32.03 -7.60
N ILE A 176 7.69 33.01 -8.46
CA ILE A 176 6.48 33.07 -9.30
C ILE A 176 6.87 33.33 -10.76
N ARG A 177 6.01 32.94 -11.70
CA ARG A 177 6.17 33.23 -13.13
C ARG A 177 4.82 33.46 -13.80
N SER A 178 4.85 33.93 -15.03
CA SER A 178 3.69 33.96 -15.92
C SER A 178 4.05 33.55 -17.33
N HIS A 179 3.07 33.02 -18.04
CA HIS A 179 3.15 32.68 -19.46
C HIS A 179 1.82 32.99 -20.17
N THR A 180 1.86 33.16 -21.49
CA THR A 180 0.68 33.46 -22.31
C THR A 180 0.39 32.27 -23.21
N LEU A 181 -0.82 31.72 -23.11
CA LEU A 181 -1.25 30.61 -23.95
C LEU A 181 -1.68 31.14 -25.33
N LYS A 182 -1.21 30.50 -26.40
CA LYS A 182 -1.78 30.63 -27.75
C LYS A 182 -2.71 29.44 -28.00
N GLN A 183 -3.85 29.70 -28.63
CA GLN A 183 -4.66 28.63 -29.21
C GLN A 183 -4.09 28.24 -30.57
N GLU A 184 -4.03 26.93 -30.84
CA GLU A 184 -3.70 26.39 -32.16
C GLU A 184 -4.99 26.11 -32.93
N SER A 185 -5.14 26.71 -34.11
CA SER A 185 -6.31 26.53 -34.98
C SER A 185 -6.11 25.31 -35.90
N ALA A 186 -6.89 24.25 -35.68
CA ALA A 186 -6.86 23.06 -36.53
C ALA A 186 -7.46 23.34 -37.92
N SER A 187 -6.63 23.37 -38.97
CA SER A 187 -7.08 23.57 -40.36
C SER A 187 -6.11 23.01 -41.40
N ASP A 188 -5.98 21.68 -41.48
CA ASP A 188 -5.54 21.03 -42.73
C ASP A 188 -6.14 19.62 -42.88
N ALA A 189 -7.04 19.46 -43.85
CA ALA A 189 -7.69 18.19 -44.24
C ALA A 189 -8.55 18.38 -45.51
N GLY A 190 -7.95 18.80 -46.63
CA GLY A 190 -8.64 18.89 -47.93
C GLY A 190 -8.72 17.52 -48.63
N GLY A 191 -9.93 16.96 -48.84
CA GLY A 191 -10.10 15.66 -49.51
C GLY A 191 -11.54 15.38 -49.94
N GLN A 192 -11.82 15.59 -51.23
CA GLN A 192 -13.12 15.45 -51.90
C GLN A 192 -13.87 14.13 -51.63
N ALA A 193 -15.21 14.16 -51.48
CA ALA A 193 -16.12 13.73 -52.55
C ALA A 193 -17.63 13.86 -52.26
N ASN A 194 -18.32 14.45 -53.24
CA ASN A 194 -19.73 14.26 -53.64
C ASN A 194 -20.91 14.74 -52.75
N GLN A 195 -22.04 14.97 -53.45
CA GLN A 195 -23.26 15.60 -52.96
C GLN A 195 -24.46 14.66 -53.08
N ASN A 196 -25.47 14.83 -52.22
CA ASN A 196 -26.88 14.84 -52.62
C ASN A 196 -27.75 15.48 -51.53
N ALA A 197 -28.91 16.04 -51.91
CA ALA A 197 -29.77 16.83 -51.01
C ALA A 197 -31.21 16.32 -50.99
N GLY A 198 -31.87 16.42 -49.82
CA GLY A 198 -33.28 16.08 -49.60
C GLY A 198 -33.68 16.42 -48.15
N PRO A 199 -34.86 17.00 -47.85
CA PRO A 199 -35.03 17.77 -46.60
C PRO A 199 -36.07 17.24 -45.59
N ALA A 200 -36.05 17.85 -44.39
CA ALA A 200 -37.00 17.72 -43.27
C ALA A 200 -36.99 16.36 -42.52
N ASN A 201 -37.44 16.27 -41.25
CA ASN A 201 -38.23 17.23 -40.48
C ASN A 201 -37.79 17.32 -38.99
N ILE A 202 -38.34 18.31 -38.28
CA ILE A 202 -38.01 18.73 -36.90
C ILE A 202 -38.57 17.76 -35.84
N LYS A 203 -37.80 17.54 -34.77
CA LYS A 203 -38.34 17.56 -33.40
C LYS A 203 -37.27 17.87 -32.36
N GLU A 204 -37.54 18.89 -31.55
CA GLU A 204 -36.81 19.26 -30.34
C GLU A 204 -37.46 18.57 -29.13
N GLU A 205 -36.69 18.26 -28.09
CA GLU A 205 -37.18 18.03 -26.72
C GLU A 205 -36.28 18.80 -25.75
N GLU A 206 -36.86 19.27 -24.65
CA GLU A 206 -36.43 20.49 -23.95
C GLU A 206 -35.51 20.24 -22.73
N GLU A 207 -34.68 21.23 -22.38
CA GLU A 207 -34.05 21.33 -21.05
C GLU A 207 -35.00 22.12 -20.11
N GLU A 208 -35.34 21.58 -18.93
CA GLU A 208 -36.01 22.32 -17.85
C GLU A 208 -35.07 22.59 -16.65
N GLU A 209 -35.29 23.73 -15.98
CA GLU A 209 -34.36 24.35 -15.03
C GLU A 209 -34.50 23.92 -13.55
N GLU A 210 -33.46 24.15 -12.74
CA GLU A 210 -33.58 24.17 -11.27
C GLU A 210 -34.12 25.52 -10.74
N PRO A 211 -35.12 25.55 -9.82
CA PRO A 211 -35.74 26.79 -9.35
C PRO A 211 -34.96 27.51 -8.23
N VAL A 212 -34.67 28.80 -8.42
CA VAL A 212 -33.97 29.66 -7.44
C VAL A 212 -34.93 30.40 -6.48
N ALA A 213 -34.73 30.23 -5.16
CA ALA A 213 -35.46 30.95 -4.12
C ALA A 213 -34.75 32.25 -3.65
N LYS A 214 -35.53 33.32 -3.38
CA LYS A 214 -35.03 34.70 -3.22
C LYS A 214 -34.82 35.15 -1.77
N LYS A 215 -33.80 35.98 -1.54
CA LYS A 215 -33.56 36.69 -0.26
C LYS A 215 -34.59 37.79 0.00
N ARG A 216 -34.95 37.99 1.27
CA ARG A 216 -35.48 39.27 1.81
C ARG A 216 -34.74 39.65 3.11
N ARG A 217 -34.75 40.93 3.48
CA ARG A 217 -34.01 41.53 4.61
C ARG A 217 -34.99 42.12 5.65
N GLY A 218 -34.66 41.98 6.93
CA GLY A 218 -35.33 42.63 8.07
C GLY A 218 -34.33 42.87 9.22
N LYS A 219 -34.61 43.85 10.10
CA LYS A 219 -33.77 44.20 11.28
C LYS A 219 -34.48 43.77 12.58
N GLY A 220 -33.75 43.40 13.64
CA GLY A 220 -34.33 43.41 14.99
C GLY A 220 -33.59 42.69 16.14
N LYS A 221 -32.60 43.36 16.76
CA LYS A 221 -32.14 43.26 18.18
C LYS A 221 -31.67 41.91 18.80
N ASN A 222 -30.88 42.10 19.86
CA ASN A 222 -30.24 41.10 20.75
C ASN A 222 -31.21 40.13 21.44
N GLU A 223 -30.70 38.96 21.85
CA GLU A 223 -30.37 38.74 23.27
C GLU A 223 -29.29 37.65 23.47
N LYS A 224 -28.75 37.53 24.70
CA LYS A 224 -27.70 36.57 25.07
C LYS A 224 -28.30 35.38 25.80
N ALA A 225 -27.95 34.16 25.39
CA ALA A 225 -28.02 32.97 26.24
C ALA A 225 -26.76 32.11 26.03
N SER A 226 -26.24 31.55 27.11
CA SER A 226 -25.01 30.76 27.14
C SER A 226 -25.31 29.29 27.43
N GLN A 227 -24.62 28.35 26.76
CA GLN A 227 -24.40 27.03 27.35
C GLN A 227 -23.15 26.32 26.80
N SER A 228 -22.58 25.54 27.73
CA SER A 228 -21.42 24.64 27.69
C SER A 228 -21.01 23.96 26.38
N ILE A 229 -19.70 23.86 26.18
CA ILE A 229 -19.04 22.89 25.30
C ILE A 229 -18.85 21.57 26.08
N PRO A 230 -19.33 20.41 25.59
CA PRO A 230 -18.79 19.10 25.93
C PRO A 230 -17.55 18.82 25.08
N ALA A 231 -16.47 18.33 25.68
CA ALA A 231 -15.33 17.82 24.96
C ALA A 231 -15.43 16.28 24.87
N GLU A 232 -15.64 15.74 23.68
CA GLU A 232 -15.52 14.30 23.42
C GLU A 232 -14.20 14.01 22.70
N GLY A 233 -13.29 13.31 23.39
CA GLY A 233 -12.18 12.64 22.72
C GLY A 233 -12.74 11.51 21.86
N THR A 234 -12.42 11.49 20.57
CA THR A 234 -12.98 10.49 19.66
C THR A 234 -12.27 9.14 19.83
N GLU A 235 -12.75 8.32 20.77
CA GLU A 235 -12.37 6.92 20.86
C GLU A 235 -12.65 6.19 19.54
N SER A 236 -11.67 5.44 19.04
CA SER A 236 -11.76 4.70 17.77
C SER A 236 -12.65 3.47 17.94
N LYS A 237 -13.97 3.66 17.83
CA LYS A 237 -14.97 2.58 17.87
C LYS A 237 -14.61 1.46 16.90
N GLU A 238 -14.56 0.24 17.43
CA GLU A 238 -14.15 -0.97 16.74
C GLU A 238 -14.97 -1.20 15.46
N VAL A 239 -14.28 -1.45 14.34
CA VAL A 239 -14.92 -1.79 13.06
C VAL A 239 -14.96 -3.31 12.86
N VAL A 240 -15.32 -4.06 13.89
CA VAL A 240 -15.68 -5.49 13.75
C VAL A 240 -17.13 -5.59 13.26
N LYS A 241 -17.39 -5.08 12.05
CA LYS A 241 -18.68 -5.28 11.35
C LYS A 241 -18.74 -6.70 10.79
N THR A 242 -18.92 -7.70 11.67
CA THR A 242 -19.29 -9.06 11.27
C THR A 242 -20.55 -8.98 10.41
N MET A 243 -20.40 -9.27 9.10
CA MET A 243 -21.53 -9.17 8.17
C MET A 243 -22.59 -10.20 8.54
N VAL A 244 -23.82 -9.75 8.77
CA VAL A 244 -24.97 -10.64 9.02
C VAL A 244 -25.32 -11.33 7.70
N MET A 245 -24.80 -12.54 7.52
CA MET A 245 -25.14 -13.41 6.40
C MET A 245 -26.58 -13.92 6.57
N LYS A 246 -27.46 -13.55 5.63
CA LYS A 246 -28.79 -14.15 5.44
C LYS A 246 -28.96 -14.40 3.94
N GLY A 247 -29.09 -15.67 3.54
CA GLY A 247 -29.01 -16.08 2.14
C GLY A 247 -27.56 -16.09 1.60
N LYS A 248 -27.41 -16.32 0.28
CA LYS A 248 -26.10 -16.54 -0.37
C LYS A 248 -25.20 -15.31 -0.46
N ALA A 249 -25.69 -14.11 -0.14
CA ALA A 249 -24.87 -12.91 -0.01
C ALA A 249 -25.43 -11.99 1.10
N PRO A 250 -24.59 -11.25 1.85
CA PRO A 250 -25.05 -10.40 2.94
C PRO A 250 -25.66 -9.09 2.43
N VAL A 251 -26.74 -8.66 3.07
CA VAL A 251 -27.32 -7.33 2.85
C VAL A 251 -26.32 -6.24 3.27
N ASP A 252 -26.18 -5.22 2.43
CA ASP A 252 -25.29 -4.08 2.71
C ASP A 252 -25.62 -3.43 4.07
N SER A 253 -24.62 -3.34 4.95
CA SER A 253 -24.79 -2.81 6.32
C SER A 253 -25.23 -1.34 6.38
N GLU A 254 -25.12 -0.60 5.28
CA GLU A 254 -25.64 0.76 5.15
C GLU A 254 -27.13 0.83 4.78
N CYS A 255 -27.77 -0.32 4.48
CA CYS A 255 -29.21 -0.46 4.23
C CYS A 255 -29.99 -0.72 5.53
N THR A 256 -29.85 0.19 6.51
CA THR A 256 -30.38 0.02 7.88
C THR A 256 -31.89 -0.22 7.98
N ALA A 257 -32.67 0.09 6.93
CA ALA A 257 -34.11 -0.20 6.87
C ALA A 257 -34.41 -1.70 6.66
N LYS A 258 -33.53 -2.42 5.94
CA LYS A 258 -33.71 -3.82 5.51
C LYS A 258 -32.74 -4.78 6.22
N LEU A 259 -31.62 -4.29 6.74
CA LEU A 259 -30.62 -5.07 7.47
C LEU A 259 -31.27 -5.95 8.57
N GLY A 260 -31.05 -7.26 8.49
CA GLY A 260 -31.60 -8.24 9.44
C GLY A 260 -33.09 -8.60 9.24
N LYS A 261 -33.81 -7.93 8.33
CA LYS A 261 -35.24 -8.14 8.01
C LYS A 261 -35.48 -8.65 6.58
N ALA A 262 -34.40 -8.76 5.81
CA ALA A 262 -34.35 -9.11 4.40
C ALA A 262 -33.04 -9.86 4.11
N HIS A 263 -33.01 -10.54 2.96
CA HIS A 263 -31.86 -11.20 2.38
C HIS A 263 -31.62 -10.69 0.95
N VAL A 264 -30.43 -10.94 0.41
CA VAL A 264 -30.16 -10.73 -1.03
C VAL A 264 -30.91 -11.79 -1.81
N TYR A 265 -31.70 -11.35 -2.80
CA TYR A 265 -32.50 -12.23 -3.64
C TYR A 265 -31.60 -13.08 -4.56
N CYS A 266 -31.93 -14.37 -4.64
CA CYS A 266 -31.22 -15.34 -5.46
C CYS A 266 -32.22 -16.15 -6.30
N GLU A 267 -31.82 -16.53 -7.50
CA GLU A 267 -32.57 -17.39 -8.42
C GLU A 267 -31.74 -18.64 -8.73
N GLY A 268 -31.87 -19.65 -7.87
CA GLY A 268 -31.05 -20.86 -7.88
C GLY A 268 -29.58 -20.58 -7.55
N GLY A 269 -28.76 -20.43 -8.60
CA GLY A 269 -27.36 -20.00 -8.51
C GLY A 269 -27.13 -18.52 -8.76
N ASP A 270 -28.09 -17.80 -9.36
CA ASP A 270 -27.92 -16.38 -9.72
C ASP A 270 -28.17 -15.49 -8.50
N ILE A 271 -27.13 -14.81 -8.00
CA ILE A 271 -27.22 -13.86 -6.89
C ILE A 271 -27.37 -12.45 -7.46
N TYR A 272 -28.46 -11.75 -7.13
CA TYR A 272 -28.70 -10.37 -7.60
C TYR A 272 -27.99 -9.35 -6.69
N ASP A 273 -26.66 -9.47 -6.60
CA ASP A 273 -25.71 -8.50 -6.04
C ASP A 273 -24.66 -8.15 -7.12
N THR A 274 -24.24 -6.89 -7.19
CA THR A 274 -23.03 -6.53 -7.94
C THR A 274 -22.33 -5.30 -7.38
N MET A 275 -21.03 -5.43 -7.13
CA MET A 275 -20.12 -4.32 -6.83
C MET A 275 -19.45 -3.82 -8.12
N LEU A 276 -19.82 -2.62 -8.57
CA LEU A 276 -19.20 -1.98 -9.72
C LEU A 276 -18.15 -0.95 -9.28
N ASN A 277 -17.03 -0.87 -10.01
CA ASN A 277 -15.95 0.09 -9.74
C ASN A 277 -15.56 0.86 -11.01
N GLN A 278 -15.03 2.07 -10.86
CA GLN A 278 -14.54 2.89 -11.98
C GLN A 278 -13.41 3.81 -11.52
N THR A 279 -12.24 3.67 -12.13
CA THR A 279 -11.11 4.57 -11.91
C THR A 279 -10.66 5.23 -13.21
N ASN A 280 -10.48 6.55 -13.17
CA ASN A 280 -9.88 7.35 -14.22
C ASN A 280 -9.00 8.45 -13.58
N LEU A 281 -7.69 8.35 -13.80
CA LEU A 281 -6.69 9.24 -13.19
C LEU A 281 -6.75 10.65 -13.78
N GLN A 282 -7.03 10.82 -15.09
CA GLN A 282 -7.06 12.15 -15.74
C GLN A 282 -8.03 13.11 -15.04
N PHE A 283 -9.16 12.62 -14.56
CA PHE A 283 -10.23 13.42 -13.96
C PHE A 283 -10.39 13.17 -12.44
N ASN A 284 -9.40 12.54 -11.77
CA ASN A 284 -9.47 12.11 -10.37
C ASN A 284 -10.80 11.40 -10.02
N ASN A 285 -11.32 10.60 -10.97
CA ASN A 285 -12.50 9.78 -10.74
C ASN A 285 -12.04 8.46 -10.14
N ASN A 286 -12.49 8.15 -8.93
CA ASN A 286 -12.31 6.83 -8.32
C ASN A 286 -13.64 6.53 -7.60
N LYS A 287 -14.52 5.76 -8.25
CA LYS A 287 -15.95 5.67 -7.92
C LYS A 287 -16.43 4.22 -7.81
N TYR A 288 -17.50 3.99 -7.06
CA TYR A 288 -18.22 2.72 -7.03
C TYR A 288 -19.72 2.87 -7.22
N TYR A 289 -20.36 1.77 -7.59
CA TYR A 289 -21.80 1.61 -7.64
C TYR A 289 -22.17 0.18 -7.20
N LEU A 290 -22.68 0.02 -5.99
CA LEU A 290 -23.27 -1.23 -5.49
C LEU A 290 -24.75 -1.29 -5.90
N ILE A 291 -25.20 -2.44 -6.37
CA ILE A 291 -26.62 -2.75 -6.62
C ILE A 291 -26.94 -4.08 -5.91
N GLN A 292 -28.03 -4.12 -5.15
CA GLN A 292 -28.57 -5.34 -4.53
C GLN A 292 -30.08 -5.41 -4.76
N LEU A 293 -30.60 -6.57 -5.20
CA LEU A 293 -32.03 -6.88 -5.14
C LEU A 293 -32.28 -7.57 -3.79
N LEU A 294 -33.10 -6.97 -2.94
CA LEU A 294 -33.44 -7.47 -1.61
C LEU A 294 -34.86 -8.02 -1.59
N GLN A 295 -35.08 -9.14 -0.90
CA GLN A 295 -36.40 -9.68 -0.57
C GLN A 295 -36.57 -9.67 0.96
N ASP A 296 -37.72 -9.20 1.45
CA ASP A 296 -38.03 -9.24 2.89
C ASP A 296 -38.22 -10.69 3.39
N ASP A 297 -37.82 -10.96 4.63
CA ASP A 297 -37.86 -12.31 5.21
C ASP A 297 -39.28 -12.76 5.56
N HIS A 298 -40.14 -11.80 5.95
CA HIS A 298 -41.49 -12.06 6.47
C HIS A 298 -42.62 -11.75 5.46
N ALA A 299 -42.26 -11.28 4.26
CA ALA A 299 -43.21 -10.97 3.21
C ALA A 299 -42.53 -11.08 1.84
N LYS A 300 -43.26 -11.52 0.81
CA LYS A 300 -42.77 -11.47 -0.59
C LYS A 300 -42.78 -10.02 -1.10
N ASN A 301 -41.94 -9.17 -0.52
CA ASN A 301 -41.75 -7.77 -0.88
C ASN A 301 -40.32 -7.56 -1.35
N TYR A 302 -40.17 -6.97 -2.53
CA TYR A 302 -38.89 -6.78 -3.20
C TYR A 302 -38.47 -5.31 -3.15
N SER A 303 -37.17 -5.06 -3.08
CA SER A 303 -36.61 -3.71 -3.12
C SER A 303 -35.22 -3.70 -3.73
N VAL A 304 -34.94 -2.78 -4.66
CA VAL A 304 -33.59 -2.60 -5.22
C VAL A 304 -32.85 -1.54 -4.41
N TRP A 305 -31.81 -1.97 -3.71
CA TRP A 305 -30.86 -1.12 -3.02
C TRP A 305 -29.73 -0.69 -3.97
N MET A 306 -29.34 0.57 -3.90
CA MET A 306 -28.27 1.15 -4.70
C MET A 306 -27.42 2.07 -3.81
N ARG A 307 -26.09 1.91 -3.80
CA ARG A 307 -25.17 2.79 -3.05
C ARG A 307 -23.95 3.14 -3.90
N TRP A 308 -23.65 4.43 -4.05
CA TRP A 308 -22.59 4.91 -4.94
C TRP A 308 -21.85 6.13 -4.40
N GLY A 309 -20.58 6.26 -4.74
CA GLY A 309 -19.75 7.37 -4.25
C GLY A 309 -18.28 7.23 -4.59
N ARG A 310 -17.43 8.00 -3.91
CA ARG A 310 -15.98 7.90 -4.01
C ARG A 310 -15.46 6.73 -3.16
N VAL A 311 -14.41 6.05 -3.63
CA VAL A 311 -13.73 4.96 -2.91
C VAL A 311 -13.33 5.40 -1.49
N GLY A 312 -13.40 4.48 -0.51
CA GLY A 312 -13.13 4.75 0.91
C GLY A 312 -14.12 5.64 1.66
N LYS A 313 -15.05 6.33 0.96
CA LYS A 313 -15.98 7.32 1.54
C LYS A 313 -17.44 6.86 1.50
N ALA A 314 -18.22 7.40 2.43
CA ALA A 314 -19.67 7.25 2.46
C ALA A 314 -20.27 7.78 1.14
N GLY A 315 -21.22 7.02 0.59
CA GLY A 315 -21.86 7.30 -0.69
C GLY A 315 -23.25 7.92 -0.55
N GLN A 316 -23.80 8.35 -1.68
CA GLN A 316 -25.25 8.49 -1.85
C GLN A 316 -25.87 7.07 -1.89
N ARG A 317 -27.15 6.97 -1.51
CA ARG A 317 -27.86 5.70 -1.42
C ARG A 317 -29.34 5.86 -1.77
N SER A 318 -29.95 4.82 -2.33
CA SER A 318 -31.37 4.77 -2.69
C SER A 318 -31.94 3.37 -2.46
N LEU A 319 -33.20 3.28 -2.03
CA LEU A 319 -33.94 2.05 -1.85
C LEU A 319 -35.26 2.14 -2.63
N VAL A 320 -35.32 1.48 -3.79
CA VAL A 320 -36.50 1.46 -4.65
C VAL A 320 -37.39 0.29 -4.25
N SER A 321 -38.53 0.55 -3.61
CA SER A 321 -39.49 -0.49 -3.25
C SER A 321 -40.33 -0.90 -4.46
N CYS A 322 -40.42 -2.21 -4.74
CA CYS A 322 -41.17 -2.77 -5.88
C CYS A 322 -42.41 -3.58 -5.45
N GLY A 323 -42.75 -3.57 -4.15
CA GLY A 323 -43.85 -4.36 -3.60
C GLY A 323 -43.68 -5.85 -3.91
N PRO A 324 -44.74 -6.60 -4.22
CA PRO A 324 -44.66 -8.03 -4.51
C PRO A 324 -44.18 -8.39 -5.92
N ASN A 325 -43.88 -7.40 -6.77
CA ASN A 325 -43.50 -7.66 -8.16
C ASN A 325 -41.98 -7.90 -8.30
N VAL A 326 -41.58 -9.17 -8.23
CA VAL A 326 -40.18 -9.59 -8.44
C VAL A 326 -39.67 -9.27 -9.85
N ALA A 327 -40.53 -9.33 -10.88
CA ALA A 327 -40.13 -9.00 -12.25
C ALA A 327 -39.77 -7.51 -12.36
N GLN A 328 -40.60 -6.61 -11.82
CA GLN A 328 -40.29 -5.17 -11.76
C GLN A 328 -38.99 -4.89 -10.98
N ALA A 329 -38.72 -5.63 -9.89
CA ALA A 329 -37.47 -5.48 -9.16
C ALA A 329 -36.25 -5.93 -9.98
N LYS A 330 -36.36 -7.04 -10.72
CA LYS A 330 -35.35 -7.48 -11.68
C LYS A 330 -35.15 -6.45 -12.80
N ASP A 331 -36.22 -5.91 -13.38
CA ASP A 331 -36.13 -4.91 -14.46
C ASP A 331 -35.41 -3.63 -13.99
N VAL A 332 -35.72 -3.15 -12.78
CA VAL A 332 -35.04 -1.99 -12.16
C VAL A 332 -33.55 -2.30 -11.91
N PHE A 333 -33.21 -3.50 -11.45
CA PHE A 333 -31.83 -3.95 -11.25
C PHE A 333 -31.06 -4.04 -12.59
N LYS A 334 -31.58 -4.81 -13.56
CA LYS A 334 -30.98 -5.04 -14.88
C LYS A 334 -30.81 -3.74 -15.66
N LYS A 335 -31.85 -2.89 -15.71
CA LYS A 335 -31.79 -1.56 -16.35
C LYS A 335 -30.75 -0.65 -15.68
N LYS A 336 -30.51 -0.77 -14.37
CA LYS A 336 -29.47 -0.01 -13.68
C LYS A 336 -28.06 -0.55 -13.97
N PHE A 337 -27.89 -1.87 -14.03
CA PHE A 337 -26.64 -2.50 -14.47
C PHE A 337 -26.27 -2.02 -15.87
N LEU A 338 -27.15 -2.21 -16.86
CA LEU A 338 -26.95 -1.82 -18.26
C LEU A 338 -26.63 -0.32 -18.45
N ASP A 339 -27.27 0.57 -17.68
CA ASP A 339 -26.95 2.01 -17.64
C ASP A 339 -25.49 2.25 -17.21
N LYS A 340 -24.99 1.54 -16.18
CA LYS A 340 -23.65 1.76 -15.61
C LYS A 340 -22.52 0.98 -16.30
N THR A 341 -22.79 -0.20 -16.85
CA THR A 341 -21.79 -1.09 -17.46
C THR A 341 -21.84 -1.12 -18.99
N LYS A 342 -23.00 -0.83 -19.60
CA LYS A 342 -23.32 -1.09 -21.02
C LYS A 342 -23.23 -2.58 -21.44
N ASN A 343 -23.35 -3.49 -20.48
CA ASN A 343 -23.51 -4.92 -20.67
C ASN A 343 -24.88 -5.36 -20.13
N GLU A 344 -25.48 -6.41 -20.68
CA GLU A 344 -26.68 -7.03 -20.11
C GLU A 344 -26.37 -7.86 -18.87
N TRP A 345 -27.33 -7.98 -17.94
CA TRP A 345 -27.13 -8.75 -16.71
C TRP A 345 -27.09 -10.26 -16.94
N ASP A 346 -27.97 -10.76 -17.83
CA ASP A 346 -28.12 -12.19 -18.03
C ASP A 346 -26.94 -12.80 -18.82
N ASP A 347 -26.25 -11.98 -19.61
CA ASP A 347 -25.04 -12.33 -20.36
C ASP A 347 -23.75 -11.80 -19.68
N ARG A 348 -23.79 -11.51 -18.37
CA ARG A 348 -22.61 -11.02 -17.62
C ARG A 348 -21.44 -12.01 -17.54
N ALA A 349 -21.60 -13.23 -18.06
CA ALA A 349 -20.52 -14.19 -18.26
C ALA A 349 -19.59 -13.79 -19.42
N SER A 350 -20.08 -13.04 -20.42
CA SER A 350 -19.30 -12.54 -21.56
C SER A 350 -18.82 -11.09 -21.37
N PHE A 351 -18.92 -10.55 -20.15
CA PHE A 351 -18.79 -9.12 -19.83
C PHE A 351 -17.57 -8.42 -20.45
N GLU A 352 -17.81 -7.38 -21.25
CA GLU A 352 -16.77 -6.55 -21.86
C GLU A 352 -16.64 -5.16 -21.21
N LYS A 353 -15.40 -4.75 -20.90
CA LYS A 353 -15.09 -3.44 -20.31
C LYS A 353 -15.29 -2.31 -21.33
N VAL A 354 -16.49 -1.72 -21.35
CA VAL A 354 -16.76 -0.49 -22.13
C VAL A 354 -16.00 0.71 -21.53
N ALA A 355 -15.31 1.48 -22.38
CA ALA A 355 -14.57 2.68 -21.96
C ALA A 355 -15.49 3.76 -21.37
N GLY A 356 -15.03 4.49 -20.35
CA GLY A 356 -15.82 5.53 -19.67
C GLY A 356 -17.02 5.04 -18.85
N LYS A 357 -17.32 3.73 -18.87
CA LYS A 357 -18.34 3.06 -18.03
C LYS A 357 -17.70 2.34 -16.85
N TYR A 358 -18.52 1.80 -15.94
CA TYR A 358 -18.04 1.00 -14.81
C TYR A 358 -17.51 -0.38 -15.25
N ASP A 359 -16.74 -1.02 -14.39
CA ASP A 359 -16.32 -2.43 -14.47
C ASP A 359 -16.99 -3.22 -13.35
N VAL A 360 -17.04 -4.54 -13.49
CA VAL A 360 -17.47 -5.45 -12.41
C VAL A 360 -16.27 -5.79 -11.53
N VAL A 361 -16.48 -5.85 -10.22
CA VAL A 361 -15.55 -6.51 -9.29
C VAL A 361 -16.20 -7.84 -8.92
N PHE A 362 -15.65 -8.95 -9.43
CA PHE A 362 -16.21 -10.27 -9.18
C PHE A 362 -15.97 -10.69 -7.73
N MET A 363 -17.08 -10.94 -7.03
CA MET A 363 -17.11 -11.29 -5.61
C MET A 363 -17.56 -12.72 -5.41
N ASP A 364 -16.78 -13.47 -4.63
CA ASP A 364 -17.17 -14.76 -4.09
C ASP A 364 -17.95 -14.56 -2.79
N TYR A 365 -19.21 -14.99 -2.80
CA TYR A 365 -20.04 -15.13 -1.60
C TYR A 365 -20.37 -16.62 -1.30
N GLY A 366 -19.86 -17.54 -2.11
CA GLY A 366 -20.26 -18.94 -2.18
C GLY A 366 -19.43 -19.88 -1.30
N SER A 367 -19.80 -19.98 -0.02
CA SER A 367 -19.50 -21.16 0.79
C SER A 367 -20.42 -21.24 2.00
N ASN A 368 -21.73 -21.42 1.77
CA ASN A 368 -22.70 -21.78 2.81
C ASN A 368 -23.99 -22.37 2.20
N ASP A 369 -23.87 -23.45 1.43
CA ASP A 369 -25.03 -24.25 0.97
C ASP A 369 -25.57 -25.16 2.11
N GLN A 370 -25.83 -24.55 3.27
CA GLN A 370 -26.81 -25.06 4.23
C GLN A 370 -28.11 -24.30 4.01
N GLU A 371 -29.09 -24.95 3.38
CA GLU A 371 -30.46 -24.42 3.32
C GLU A 371 -31.02 -24.38 4.75
N ALA A 372 -31.17 -23.17 5.29
CA ALA A 372 -31.68 -22.96 6.65
C ALA A 372 -33.21 -23.17 6.73
N GLU A 373 -33.67 -24.38 6.41
CA GLU A 373 -35.06 -24.79 6.61
C GLU A 373 -35.49 -24.50 8.05
N THR A 374 -36.37 -23.52 8.19
CA THR A 374 -36.66 -22.91 9.50
C THR A 374 -37.75 -23.71 10.20
N GLN A 375 -37.40 -24.85 10.83
CA GLN A 375 -38.30 -25.55 11.73
C GLN A 375 -38.55 -24.72 13.00
N PRO A 376 -39.81 -24.31 13.29
CA PRO A 376 -40.08 -23.40 14.39
C PRO A 376 -40.24 -24.14 15.72
N GLY A 377 -39.14 -24.31 16.46
CA GLY A 377 -39.21 -24.67 17.87
C GLY A 377 -38.12 -25.62 18.36
N THR A 378 -37.02 -25.07 18.87
CA THR A 378 -36.22 -25.72 19.92
C THR A 378 -35.76 -24.64 20.90
N GLN A 379 -35.59 -24.99 22.17
CA GLN A 379 -35.37 -24.04 23.26
C GLN A 379 -33.94 -23.45 23.24
N VAL A 380 -33.74 -22.40 24.04
CA VAL A 380 -32.47 -21.65 24.11
C VAL A 380 -31.34 -22.55 24.64
N ASP A 381 -30.45 -22.95 23.74
CA ASP A 381 -29.34 -23.86 24.04
C ASP A 381 -28.30 -23.16 24.95
N ALA A 382 -27.76 -23.90 25.93
CA ALA A 382 -26.77 -23.38 26.87
C ALA A 382 -25.44 -23.02 26.16
N PRO A 383 -24.58 -22.14 26.73
CA PRO A 383 -23.30 -21.79 26.10
C PRO A 383 -22.42 -23.04 25.91
N ARG A 384 -22.32 -23.51 24.66
CA ARG A 384 -21.56 -24.70 24.27
C ARG A 384 -20.11 -24.58 24.74
N GLN A 385 -19.70 -25.46 25.66
CA GLN A 385 -18.33 -25.49 26.17
C GLN A 385 -17.36 -25.80 25.01
N LYS A 386 -16.60 -24.79 24.59
CA LYS A 386 -15.47 -25.00 23.68
C LYS A 386 -14.44 -25.88 24.40
N LYS A 387 -14.07 -27.00 23.77
CA LYS A 387 -12.96 -27.83 24.26
C LYS A 387 -11.67 -27.02 24.22
N ALA A 388 -10.76 -27.28 25.16
CA ALA A 388 -9.42 -26.72 25.10
C ALA A 388 -8.65 -27.28 23.89
N SER A 389 -7.67 -26.52 23.39
CA SER A 389 -6.74 -26.99 22.36
C SER A 389 -5.91 -28.18 22.86
N LYS A 390 -5.53 -29.07 21.94
CA LYS A 390 -4.57 -30.15 22.16
C LYS A 390 -3.14 -29.79 21.71
N LEU A 391 -2.98 -28.66 21.02
CA LEU A 391 -1.70 -28.24 20.43
C LEU A 391 -0.74 -27.72 21.50
N ASP A 392 0.57 -27.76 21.22
CA ASP A 392 1.56 -27.09 22.06
C ASP A 392 1.31 -25.56 22.13
N SER A 393 1.61 -24.94 23.27
CA SER A 393 1.34 -23.51 23.50
C SER A 393 2.11 -22.59 22.54
N LYS A 394 3.30 -22.98 22.09
CA LYS A 394 4.06 -22.25 21.05
C LYS A 394 3.36 -22.34 19.70
N VAL A 395 2.77 -23.50 19.37
CA VAL A 395 2.00 -23.70 18.12
C VAL A 395 0.69 -22.94 18.17
N GLN A 396 -0.03 -22.94 19.30
CA GLN A 396 -1.22 -22.10 19.50
C GLN A 396 -0.88 -20.61 19.28
N SER A 397 0.18 -20.12 19.94
CA SER A 397 0.63 -18.72 19.82
C SER A 397 1.16 -18.35 18.42
N LEU A 398 1.65 -19.32 17.65
CA LEU A 398 2.00 -19.14 16.23
C LEU A 398 0.74 -19.03 15.35
N LEU A 399 -0.25 -19.90 15.58
CA LEU A 399 -1.53 -19.89 14.85
C LEU A 399 -2.31 -18.60 15.11
N GLU A 400 -2.36 -18.14 16.36
CA GLU A 400 -2.93 -16.85 16.74
C GLU A 400 -2.27 -15.67 16.00
N LEU A 401 -0.96 -15.74 15.76
CA LEU A 401 -0.20 -14.71 15.04
C LEU A 401 -0.48 -14.72 13.52
N ILE A 402 -0.55 -15.90 12.89
CA ILE A 402 -0.71 -16.01 11.42
C ILE A 402 -2.17 -16.06 10.96
N CYS A 403 -3.11 -16.40 11.83
CA CYS A 403 -4.55 -16.47 11.52
C CYS A 403 -5.35 -15.24 12.00
N ASP A 404 -4.70 -14.18 12.50
CA ASP A 404 -5.41 -12.95 12.87
C ASP A 404 -5.88 -12.16 11.64
N ILE A 405 -7.17 -12.30 11.34
CA ILE A 405 -7.85 -11.58 10.26
C ILE A 405 -7.76 -10.06 10.48
N LYS A 406 -7.71 -9.53 11.72
CA LYS A 406 -7.55 -8.08 11.95
C LYS A 406 -6.16 -7.60 11.50
N ALA A 407 -5.10 -8.34 11.83
CA ALA A 407 -3.75 -8.05 11.33
C ALA A 407 -3.66 -8.11 9.80
N MET A 408 -4.41 -9.01 9.14
CA MET A 408 -4.54 -9.06 7.68
C MET A 408 -5.26 -7.83 7.12
N GLU A 409 -6.36 -7.40 7.74
CA GLU A 409 -7.08 -6.18 7.35
C GLU A 409 -6.18 -4.94 7.45
N GLU A 410 -5.48 -4.77 8.57
CA GLU A 410 -4.53 -3.67 8.76
C GLU A 410 -3.41 -3.67 7.71
N CYS A 411 -2.90 -4.84 7.32
CA CYS A 411 -1.83 -4.94 6.33
C CYS A 411 -2.28 -4.47 4.93
N VAL A 412 -3.43 -4.91 4.44
CA VAL A 412 -3.88 -4.46 3.10
C VAL A 412 -4.42 -3.02 3.11
N LEU A 413 -4.90 -2.50 4.25
CA LEU A 413 -5.18 -1.08 4.44
C LEU A 413 -3.90 -0.23 4.38
N GLU A 414 -2.78 -0.73 4.92
CA GLU A 414 -1.47 -0.10 4.75
C GLU A 414 -1.05 -0.08 3.26
N MET A 415 -1.34 -1.14 2.51
CA MET A 415 -1.14 -1.20 1.05
C MET A 415 -2.21 -0.44 0.22
N LYS A 416 -3.15 0.24 0.89
CA LYS A 416 -4.21 1.13 0.36
C LYS A 416 -5.39 0.44 -0.34
N PHE A 417 -5.66 -0.82 -0.04
CA PHE A 417 -6.82 -1.58 -0.55
C PHE A 417 -8.14 -1.20 0.16
N ASP A 418 -9.28 -1.14 -0.56
CA ASP A 418 -10.59 -0.76 0.01
C ASP A 418 -11.43 -1.97 0.45
N ILE A 419 -11.13 -2.47 1.66
CA ILE A 419 -11.84 -3.60 2.32
C ILE A 419 -13.35 -3.34 2.44
N LYS A 420 -13.80 -2.08 2.53
CA LYS A 420 -15.24 -1.74 2.68
C LYS A 420 -16.05 -2.04 1.42
N LYS A 421 -15.38 -2.22 0.28
CA LYS A 421 -15.97 -2.71 -0.97
C LYS A 421 -15.67 -4.17 -1.22
N ALA A 422 -14.41 -4.57 -1.01
CA ALA A 422 -13.91 -5.92 -1.24
C ALA A 422 -13.44 -6.51 0.10
N PRO A 423 -14.35 -7.05 0.92
CA PRO A 423 -13.97 -7.72 2.17
C PRO A 423 -13.00 -8.88 1.89
N LEU A 424 -12.13 -9.14 2.87
CA LEU A 424 -11.18 -10.25 2.78
C LEU A 424 -11.89 -11.59 2.51
N GLY A 425 -11.25 -12.47 1.75
CA GLY A 425 -11.82 -13.74 1.31
C GLY A 425 -12.79 -13.66 0.12
N LYS A 426 -13.38 -12.49 -0.16
CA LYS A 426 -14.43 -12.36 -1.20
C LYS A 426 -13.92 -11.94 -2.58
N LEU A 427 -12.67 -11.48 -2.70
CA LEU A 427 -12.09 -11.21 -4.00
C LEU A 427 -11.87 -12.56 -4.73
N THR A 428 -12.41 -12.73 -5.93
CA THR A 428 -12.27 -14.00 -6.70
C THR A 428 -10.84 -14.19 -7.21
N VAL A 429 -10.46 -15.45 -7.48
CA VAL A 429 -9.14 -15.79 -8.06
C VAL A 429 -9.01 -15.17 -9.45
N GLU A 430 -10.12 -15.14 -10.19
CA GLU A 430 -10.29 -14.51 -11.49
C GLU A 430 -10.02 -12.99 -11.42
N GLN A 431 -10.51 -12.31 -10.39
CA GLN A 431 -10.25 -10.87 -10.17
C GLN A 431 -8.78 -10.60 -9.82
N ILE A 432 -8.14 -11.47 -9.02
CA ILE A 432 -6.69 -11.39 -8.71
C ILE A 432 -5.87 -11.61 -9.99
N LYS A 433 -6.20 -12.62 -10.78
CA LYS A 433 -5.61 -12.92 -12.10
C LYS A 433 -5.77 -11.75 -13.08
N ALA A 434 -6.95 -11.13 -13.12
CA ALA A 434 -7.21 -9.92 -13.90
C ALA A 434 -6.42 -8.70 -13.39
N GLY A 435 -6.14 -8.62 -12.09
CA GLY A 435 -5.22 -7.66 -11.48
C GLY A 435 -3.78 -7.83 -11.98
N TYR A 436 -3.24 -9.06 -11.92
CA TYR A 436 -1.90 -9.38 -12.44
C TYR A 436 -1.77 -9.05 -13.92
N ALA A 437 -2.77 -9.40 -14.74
CA ALA A 437 -2.79 -9.06 -16.16
C ALA A 437 -2.77 -7.53 -16.43
N SER A 438 -3.38 -6.72 -15.56
CA SER A 438 -3.26 -5.26 -15.63
C SER A 438 -1.88 -4.75 -15.20
N LEU A 439 -1.24 -5.35 -14.18
CA LEU A 439 0.13 -5.01 -13.81
C LEU A 439 1.13 -5.37 -14.93
N LYS A 440 0.93 -6.51 -15.61
CA LYS A 440 1.75 -6.89 -16.77
C LYS A 440 1.60 -5.89 -17.93
N ARG A 441 0.40 -5.36 -18.16
CA ARG A 441 0.19 -4.26 -19.13
C ARG A 441 0.92 -2.96 -18.72
N ILE A 442 1.06 -2.70 -17.42
CA ILE A 442 1.84 -1.56 -16.90
C ILE A 442 3.34 -1.79 -17.16
N GLU A 443 3.87 -2.98 -16.83
CA GLU A 443 5.24 -3.40 -17.15
C GLU A 443 5.56 -3.24 -18.66
N GLU A 444 4.69 -3.74 -19.53
CA GLU A 444 4.83 -3.63 -20.99
C GLU A 444 4.87 -2.16 -21.45
N CYS A 445 4.04 -1.28 -20.86
CA CYS A 445 4.07 0.16 -21.10
C CYS A 445 5.37 0.82 -20.62
N MET A 446 5.89 0.44 -19.46
CA MET A 446 7.17 0.95 -18.93
C MET A 446 8.35 0.53 -19.83
N LYS A 447 8.46 -0.77 -20.13
CA LYS A 447 9.58 -1.34 -20.91
C LYS A 447 9.68 -0.75 -22.32
N ARG A 448 8.56 -0.57 -23.02
CA ARG A 448 8.56 0.00 -24.39
C ARG A 448 8.66 1.52 -24.43
N LYS A 449 8.82 2.21 -23.29
CA LYS A 449 8.67 3.67 -23.15
C LYS A 449 7.38 4.16 -23.82
N GLY A 450 6.28 3.46 -23.55
CA GLY A 450 4.95 3.74 -24.11
C GLY A 450 4.48 5.15 -23.75
N SER A 451 3.52 5.68 -24.52
CA SER A 451 3.06 7.04 -24.28
C SER A 451 2.43 7.17 -22.89
N ARG A 452 2.59 8.35 -22.26
CA ARG A 452 2.03 8.63 -20.93
C ARG A 452 0.51 8.37 -20.85
N LYS A 453 -0.20 8.46 -21.99
CA LYS A 453 -1.62 8.13 -22.14
C LYS A 453 -1.89 6.64 -21.97
N GLU A 454 -1.05 5.77 -22.53
CA GLU A 454 -1.19 4.31 -22.45
C GLU A 454 -0.82 3.77 -21.06
N LEU A 455 0.25 4.29 -20.44
CA LEU A 455 0.62 3.93 -19.08
C LEU A 455 -0.48 4.31 -18.08
N LEU A 456 -1.03 5.52 -18.22
CA LEU A 456 -2.15 6.00 -17.40
C LEU A 456 -3.40 5.14 -17.61
N GLU A 457 -3.71 4.73 -18.84
CA GLU A 457 -4.84 3.82 -19.11
C GLU A 457 -4.62 2.40 -18.55
N ALA A 458 -3.39 1.88 -18.55
CA ALA A 458 -3.07 0.64 -17.85
C ALA A 458 -3.24 0.78 -16.32
N CYS A 459 -2.87 1.95 -15.74
CA CYS A 459 -3.15 2.27 -14.34
C CYS A 459 -4.66 2.39 -14.05
N ASN A 460 -5.45 3.01 -14.94
CA ASN A 460 -6.91 3.06 -14.85
C ASN A 460 -7.48 1.65 -14.72
N GLN A 461 -7.03 0.72 -15.57
CA GLN A 461 -7.48 -0.68 -15.59
C GLN A 461 -7.10 -1.42 -14.30
N PHE A 462 -5.88 -1.25 -13.79
CA PHE A 462 -5.46 -1.86 -12.53
C PHE A 462 -6.32 -1.40 -11.34
N TYR A 463 -6.45 -0.10 -11.09
CA TYR A 463 -7.22 0.41 -9.95
C TYR A 463 -8.74 0.23 -10.10
N THR A 464 -9.22 0.09 -11.34
CA THR A 464 -10.61 -0.28 -11.61
C THR A 464 -10.86 -1.73 -11.18
N ARG A 465 -9.94 -2.66 -11.48
CA ARG A 465 -10.07 -4.08 -11.08
C ARG A 465 -9.77 -4.34 -9.60
N ILE A 466 -8.81 -3.62 -9.02
CA ILE A 466 -8.33 -3.81 -7.64
C ILE A 466 -8.62 -2.53 -6.84
N PRO A 467 -9.74 -2.46 -6.07
CA PRO A 467 -10.19 -1.23 -5.44
C PRO A 467 -9.19 -0.66 -4.41
N HIS A 468 -8.79 0.59 -4.59
CA HIS A 468 -7.84 1.29 -3.70
C HIS A 468 -8.40 2.61 -3.14
N ASP A 469 -8.27 2.84 -1.83
CA ASP A 469 -8.59 4.12 -1.18
C ASP A 469 -7.38 5.07 -1.14
N PHE A 470 -7.43 6.12 -1.96
CA PHE A 470 -6.45 7.22 -1.97
C PHE A 470 -6.95 8.48 -1.25
N GLY A 471 -8.10 8.40 -0.57
CA GLY A 471 -8.81 9.55 -0.04
C GLY A 471 -9.24 10.48 -1.18
N LEU A 472 -9.10 11.79 -0.98
CA LEU A 472 -9.42 12.79 -2.00
C LEU A 472 -8.32 12.98 -3.06
N ARG A 473 -7.11 12.43 -2.84
CA ARG A 473 -6.00 12.52 -3.80
C ARG A 473 -6.28 11.70 -5.06
N THR A 474 -5.73 12.16 -6.18
CA THR A 474 -5.68 11.37 -7.43
C THR A 474 -4.94 10.06 -7.17
N PRO A 475 -5.39 8.91 -7.72
CA PRO A 475 -4.60 7.68 -7.69
C PRO A 475 -3.22 7.92 -8.33
N PRO A 476 -2.12 7.42 -7.75
CA PRO A 476 -0.79 7.60 -8.32
C PRO A 476 -0.63 6.76 -9.59
N ILE A 477 0.10 7.29 -10.58
CA ILE A 477 0.53 6.51 -11.74
C ILE A 477 1.62 5.54 -11.25
N ILE A 478 1.51 4.25 -11.60
CA ILE A 478 2.58 3.27 -11.36
C ILE A 478 3.59 3.45 -12.49
N GLY A 479 4.75 4.02 -12.17
CA GLY A 479 5.78 4.45 -13.11
C GLY A 479 7.19 3.94 -12.82
N THR A 480 7.47 3.45 -11.61
CA THR A 480 8.76 2.80 -11.27
C THR A 480 8.60 1.29 -11.02
N GLU A 481 9.71 0.55 -11.00
CA GLU A 481 9.67 -0.89 -10.73
C GLU A 481 9.31 -1.19 -9.26
N GLU A 482 9.60 -0.26 -8.35
CA GLU A 482 9.34 -0.35 -6.92
C GLU A 482 7.82 -0.22 -6.67
N GLU A 483 7.17 0.75 -7.30
CA GLU A 483 5.71 0.89 -7.28
C GLU A 483 5.02 -0.34 -7.89
N LEU A 484 5.60 -0.94 -8.93
CA LEU A 484 5.10 -2.18 -9.51
C LEU A 484 5.29 -3.38 -8.57
N LYS A 485 6.45 -3.51 -7.92
CA LYS A 485 6.75 -4.52 -6.87
C LYS A 485 5.77 -4.43 -5.70
N GLU A 486 5.44 -3.23 -5.22
CA GLU A 486 4.42 -3.04 -4.17
C GLU A 486 3.04 -3.58 -4.57
N LYS A 487 2.65 -3.46 -5.86
CA LYS A 487 1.35 -3.95 -6.34
C LYS A 487 1.35 -5.44 -6.68
N ILE A 488 2.48 -6.02 -7.04
CA ILE A 488 2.66 -7.48 -7.09
C ILE A 488 2.47 -8.07 -5.68
N ALA A 489 3.18 -7.54 -4.69
CA ALA A 489 3.10 -7.98 -3.29
C ALA A 489 1.69 -7.82 -2.68
N LEU A 490 0.92 -6.81 -3.11
CA LEU A 490 -0.49 -6.68 -2.72
C LEU A 490 -1.36 -7.84 -3.26
N LEU A 491 -1.16 -8.24 -4.52
CA LEU A 491 -1.92 -9.35 -5.10
C LEU A 491 -1.54 -10.71 -4.50
N GLU A 492 -0.25 -10.89 -4.19
CA GLU A 492 0.26 -12.07 -3.48
C GLU A 492 -0.40 -12.17 -2.08
N ALA A 493 -0.34 -11.09 -1.28
CA ALA A 493 -0.98 -11.05 0.04
C ALA A 493 -2.51 -11.23 -0.02
N LEU A 494 -3.20 -10.64 -1.01
CA LEU A 494 -4.65 -10.83 -1.18
C LEU A 494 -5.03 -12.28 -1.50
N SER A 495 -4.17 -13.02 -2.22
CA SER A 495 -4.35 -14.45 -2.52
C SER A 495 -4.21 -15.31 -1.26
N ASP A 496 -3.17 -15.08 -0.46
CA ASP A 496 -2.93 -15.84 0.77
C ASP A 496 -3.95 -15.54 1.87
N ILE A 497 -4.41 -14.29 1.95
CA ILE A 497 -5.54 -13.90 2.80
C ILE A 497 -6.84 -14.56 2.34
N GLN A 498 -7.05 -14.76 1.02
CA GLN A 498 -8.23 -15.49 0.53
C GLN A 498 -8.23 -16.95 1.02
N ILE A 499 -7.07 -17.60 0.94
CA ILE A 499 -6.85 -18.96 1.44
C ILE A 499 -7.12 -19.00 2.95
N ALA A 500 -6.51 -18.10 3.73
CA ALA A 500 -6.68 -18.04 5.18
C ALA A 500 -8.14 -17.83 5.63
N VAL A 501 -8.88 -16.95 4.95
CA VAL A 501 -10.30 -16.71 5.26
C VAL A 501 -11.17 -17.92 4.93
N LYS A 502 -10.93 -18.62 3.81
CA LYS A 502 -11.66 -19.85 3.47
C LYS A 502 -11.35 -21.00 4.44
N MET A 503 -10.10 -21.13 4.88
CA MET A 503 -9.70 -22.07 5.93
C MET A 503 -10.39 -21.74 7.27
N ALA A 504 -10.41 -20.48 7.69
CA ALA A 504 -11.04 -20.06 8.95
C ALA A 504 -12.58 -20.23 8.98
N GLN A 505 -13.24 -20.31 7.81
CA GLN A 505 -14.68 -20.57 7.68
C GLN A 505 -15.01 -22.07 7.62
N THR A 506 -14.05 -22.92 7.26
CA THR A 506 -14.28 -24.34 7.04
C THR A 506 -14.57 -25.09 8.34
N GLY A 507 -15.61 -25.93 8.34
CA GLY A 507 -15.95 -26.77 9.50
C GLY A 507 -16.43 -26.03 10.74
N ALA A 508 -17.03 -24.84 10.58
CA ALA A 508 -17.46 -23.95 11.67
C ALA A 508 -18.31 -24.62 12.77
N ASP A 509 -19.19 -25.55 12.40
CA ASP A 509 -20.10 -26.27 13.31
C ASP A 509 -19.42 -27.37 14.15
N SER A 510 -18.15 -27.70 13.87
CA SER A 510 -17.40 -28.73 14.60
C SER A 510 -17.19 -28.38 16.08
N LEU A 511 -17.22 -29.43 16.92
CA LEU A 511 -16.95 -29.37 18.37
C LEU A 511 -15.45 -29.31 18.73
N GLU A 512 -14.57 -29.21 17.73
CA GLU A 512 -13.13 -29.02 17.90
C GLU A 512 -12.78 -27.53 18.12
N HIS A 513 -11.68 -27.29 18.82
CA HIS A 513 -11.19 -25.95 19.12
C HIS A 513 -10.75 -25.21 17.84
N PRO A 514 -10.95 -23.88 17.70
CA PRO A 514 -10.71 -23.18 16.43
C PRO A 514 -9.28 -23.29 15.89
N LEU A 515 -8.26 -23.15 16.75
CA LEU A 515 -6.85 -23.24 16.34
C LEU A 515 -6.51 -24.65 15.82
N ASP A 516 -7.07 -25.69 16.45
CA ASP A 516 -6.85 -27.10 16.11
C ASP A 516 -7.43 -27.41 14.72
N ARG A 517 -8.62 -26.88 14.39
CA ARG A 517 -9.20 -26.96 13.05
C ARG A 517 -8.37 -26.21 12.00
N GLN A 518 -7.87 -25.03 12.33
CA GLN A 518 -6.97 -24.26 11.46
C GLN A 518 -5.65 -25.01 11.22
N TYR A 519 -5.09 -25.63 12.24
CA TYR A 519 -3.89 -26.46 12.17
C TYR A 519 -4.09 -27.70 11.29
N HIS A 520 -5.17 -28.46 11.49
CA HIS A 520 -5.52 -29.58 10.60
C HIS A 520 -5.71 -29.12 9.15
N SER A 521 -6.29 -27.92 8.94
CA SER A 521 -6.46 -27.32 7.61
C SER A 521 -5.17 -26.82 6.96
N LEU A 522 -4.06 -26.68 7.70
CA LEU A 522 -2.74 -26.36 7.12
C LEU A 522 -2.08 -27.60 6.47
N GLN A 523 -2.51 -28.83 6.78
CA GLN A 523 -1.86 -30.07 6.30
C GLN A 523 -0.32 -30.06 6.50
N CYS A 524 0.13 -29.46 7.60
CA CYS A 524 1.52 -29.15 7.85
C CYS A 524 1.84 -29.32 9.34
N GLN A 525 2.74 -30.25 9.66
CA GLN A 525 3.15 -30.50 11.03
C GLN A 525 4.18 -29.45 11.47
N LEU A 526 3.93 -28.83 12.64
CA LEU A 526 4.80 -27.82 13.23
C LEU A 526 5.17 -28.26 14.65
N ASN A 527 6.33 -28.89 14.83
CA ASN A 527 6.77 -29.38 16.14
C ASN A 527 7.86 -28.43 16.71
N PRO A 528 7.63 -27.77 17.87
CA PRO A 528 8.62 -26.87 18.46
C PRO A 528 9.94 -27.58 18.81
N LEU A 529 11.06 -26.93 18.53
CA LEU A 529 12.38 -27.36 19.00
C LEU A 529 12.69 -26.79 20.39
N ALA A 530 13.41 -27.58 21.18
CA ALA A 530 13.97 -27.16 22.46
C ALA A 530 15.28 -26.37 22.22
N SER A 531 15.47 -25.27 22.96
CA SER A 531 16.61 -24.34 22.75
C SER A 531 17.98 -24.93 23.13
N ASP A 532 18.01 -26.09 23.76
CA ASP A 532 19.23 -26.83 24.12
C ASP A 532 19.62 -27.91 23.08
N CYS A 533 18.78 -28.21 22.09
CA CYS A 533 19.11 -29.20 21.05
C CYS A 533 20.20 -28.71 20.08
N HIS A 534 20.72 -29.60 19.24
CA HIS A 534 21.82 -29.28 18.34
C HIS A 534 21.35 -28.41 17.16
N GLU A 535 20.22 -28.79 16.58
CA GLU A 535 19.56 -28.15 15.45
C GLU A 535 19.24 -26.69 15.76
N TYR A 536 18.65 -26.41 16.94
CA TYR A 536 18.37 -25.04 17.39
C TYR A 536 19.64 -24.19 17.44
N LYS A 537 20.73 -24.71 18.01
CA LYS A 537 22.01 -23.98 18.14
C LYS A 537 22.68 -23.73 16.79
N VAL A 538 22.58 -24.68 15.86
CA VAL A 538 23.02 -24.50 14.47
C VAL A 538 22.19 -23.41 13.78
N ILE A 539 20.86 -23.43 13.93
CA ILE A 539 19.95 -22.44 13.34
C ILE A 539 20.16 -21.04 13.94
N GLU A 540 20.39 -20.94 15.25
CA GLU A 540 20.73 -19.70 15.95
C GLU A 540 22.07 -19.13 15.48
N GLN A 541 23.12 -19.97 15.39
CA GLN A 541 24.42 -19.57 14.85
C GLN A 541 24.28 -19.13 13.38
N TYR A 542 23.47 -19.80 12.56
CA TYR A 542 23.27 -19.43 11.16
C TYR A 542 22.56 -18.07 11.04
N LEU A 543 21.52 -17.82 11.86
CA LEU A 543 20.79 -16.54 11.90
C LEU A 543 21.74 -15.38 12.24
N GLN A 544 22.52 -15.53 13.31
CA GLN A 544 23.39 -14.46 13.82
C GLN A 544 24.62 -14.23 12.93
N THR A 545 25.32 -15.29 12.50
CA THR A 545 26.54 -15.14 11.69
C THR A 545 26.30 -14.63 10.28
N THR A 546 25.06 -14.74 9.76
CA THR A 546 24.70 -14.26 8.42
C THR A 546 23.78 -13.03 8.42
N HIS A 547 23.69 -12.34 9.55
CA HIS A 547 23.15 -10.98 9.59
C HIS A 547 24.13 -10.04 8.87
N ALA A 548 23.69 -9.43 7.77
CA ALA A 548 24.53 -8.60 6.91
C ALA A 548 24.81 -7.20 7.49
N ASP A 549 26.08 -6.75 7.46
CA ASP A 549 26.56 -5.47 8.02
C ASP A 549 25.80 -4.21 7.54
N THR A 550 25.18 -4.27 6.36
CA THR A 550 24.43 -3.14 5.76
C THR A 550 22.97 -3.05 6.22
N HIS A 551 22.45 -4.07 6.91
CA HIS A 551 21.10 -4.09 7.49
C HIS A 551 21.21 -3.84 9.00
N ASN A 552 21.73 -2.66 9.38
CA ASN A 552 22.11 -2.32 10.76
C ASN A 552 21.07 -1.45 11.49
N ASP A 553 19.88 -1.30 10.91
CA ASP A 553 18.71 -0.64 11.50
C ASP A 553 17.96 -1.51 12.53
N TYR A 554 18.17 -2.83 12.50
CA TYR A 554 17.68 -3.80 13.48
C TYR A 554 18.70 -4.92 13.79
N THR A 555 18.52 -5.58 14.92
CA THR A 555 19.06 -6.94 15.18
C THR A 555 17.94 -7.96 15.29
N MET A 556 18.26 -9.25 15.25
CA MET A 556 17.27 -10.34 15.32
C MET A 556 17.50 -11.24 16.53
N SER A 557 16.41 -11.59 17.23
CA SER A 557 16.39 -12.56 18.35
C SER A 557 15.41 -13.68 18.04
N ILE A 558 15.80 -14.94 18.25
CA ILE A 558 14.86 -16.07 18.14
C ILE A 558 13.93 -16.08 19.36
N LEU A 559 12.63 -16.20 19.12
CA LEU A 559 11.62 -16.52 20.14
C LEU A 559 11.33 -18.02 20.16
N ASP A 560 11.15 -18.61 18.97
CA ASP A 560 10.88 -20.03 18.78
C ASP A 560 11.46 -20.54 17.46
N VAL A 561 11.76 -21.84 17.40
CA VAL A 561 11.97 -22.57 16.15
C VAL A 561 11.04 -23.78 16.13
N PHE A 562 10.41 -24.04 14.99
CA PHE A 562 9.56 -25.20 14.74
C PHE A 562 10.19 -26.01 13.61
N THR A 563 10.22 -27.34 13.73
CA THR A 563 10.37 -28.21 12.56
C THR A 563 9.10 -28.12 11.71
N VAL A 564 9.25 -28.25 10.39
CA VAL A 564 8.17 -28.19 9.41
C VAL A 564 8.15 -29.49 8.62
N ASP A 565 6.98 -30.12 8.49
CA ASP A 565 6.78 -31.29 7.63
C ASP A 565 5.40 -31.17 6.96
N ARG A 566 5.37 -30.66 5.73
CA ARG A 566 4.13 -30.44 4.96
C ARG A 566 3.74 -31.69 4.17
N GLU A 567 2.45 -32.03 4.18
CA GLU A 567 1.94 -33.25 3.57
C GLU A 567 2.32 -33.38 2.08
N GLY A 568 2.92 -34.53 1.72
CA GLY A 568 3.42 -34.83 0.38
C GLY A 568 4.63 -34.03 -0.08
N GLU A 569 5.18 -33.08 0.70
CA GLU A 569 6.32 -32.26 0.24
C GLU A 569 7.59 -33.10 0.11
N ARG A 570 7.87 -33.93 1.12
CA ARG A 570 9.01 -34.85 1.16
C ARG A 570 9.01 -35.84 -0.01
N ASP A 571 7.84 -36.33 -0.39
CA ASP A 571 7.69 -37.34 -1.45
C ASP A 571 7.81 -36.74 -2.86
N ASN A 572 7.57 -35.44 -3.00
CA ASN A 572 7.76 -34.69 -4.25
C ASN A 572 9.14 -34.01 -4.34
N PHE A 573 9.98 -34.08 -3.30
CA PHE A 573 11.26 -33.39 -3.25
C PHE A 573 12.34 -34.10 -4.10
N GLN A 574 13.04 -33.33 -4.94
CA GLN A 574 14.13 -33.78 -5.82
C GLN A 574 15.43 -34.04 -5.05
N SER A 575 15.36 -35.00 -4.13
CA SER A 575 16.44 -35.44 -3.24
C SER A 575 17.61 -36.13 -3.96
N ASP A 576 17.43 -36.49 -5.23
CA ASP A 576 18.43 -37.03 -6.15
C ASP A 576 19.39 -35.98 -6.69
N LEU A 577 18.99 -34.70 -6.72
CA LEU A 577 19.87 -33.60 -7.11
C LEU A 577 20.93 -33.32 -6.03
N HIS A 578 22.16 -33.04 -6.48
CA HIS A 578 23.25 -32.57 -5.61
C HIS A 578 23.06 -31.11 -5.17
N ASN A 579 24.03 -30.60 -4.40
CA ASN A 579 24.07 -29.19 -3.96
C ASN A 579 22.85 -28.78 -3.09
N ARG A 580 22.28 -29.73 -2.34
CA ARG A 580 21.19 -29.50 -1.39
C ARG A 580 21.67 -28.57 -0.28
N THR A 581 21.10 -27.36 -0.23
CA THR A 581 21.56 -26.27 0.65
C THR A 581 20.38 -25.74 1.46
N LEU A 582 20.57 -25.55 2.77
CA LEU A 582 19.59 -24.97 3.66
C LEU A 582 19.65 -23.43 3.57
N LEU A 583 18.61 -22.79 3.05
CA LEU A 583 18.61 -21.36 2.71
C LEU A 583 17.40 -20.61 3.29
N TRP A 584 17.55 -19.31 3.48
CA TRP A 584 16.55 -18.41 4.06
C TRP A 584 15.50 -17.94 3.04
N HIS A 585 14.24 -18.08 3.39
CA HIS A 585 13.11 -17.39 2.77
C HIS A 585 12.38 -16.54 3.83
N GLY A 586 11.88 -15.36 3.44
CA GLY A 586 11.16 -14.45 4.32
C GLY A 586 9.95 -13.86 3.61
N SER A 587 8.87 -13.62 4.35
CA SER A 587 7.60 -13.15 3.79
C SER A 587 6.74 -12.46 4.85
N ARG A 588 5.77 -11.65 4.42
CA ARG A 588 4.85 -10.93 5.31
C ARG A 588 4.03 -11.90 6.16
N LEU A 589 3.70 -11.51 7.39
CA LEU A 589 2.88 -12.33 8.33
C LEU A 589 1.59 -12.87 7.69
N THR A 590 0.97 -12.09 6.80
CA THR A 590 -0.24 -12.44 6.03
C THR A 590 -0.12 -13.66 5.13
N ASN A 591 1.10 -14.00 4.70
CA ASN A 591 1.34 -14.97 3.63
C ASN A 591 1.54 -16.39 4.17
N TRP A 592 1.87 -16.54 5.45
CA TRP A 592 2.32 -17.81 6.03
C TRP A 592 1.24 -18.89 6.09
N VAL A 593 -0.04 -18.53 6.17
CA VAL A 593 -1.13 -19.52 6.05
C VAL A 593 -1.18 -20.12 4.64
N GLY A 594 -0.93 -19.32 3.59
CA GLY A 594 -0.81 -19.80 2.21
C GLY A 594 0.46 -20.63 1.98
N ILE A 595 1.61 -20.15 2.48
CA ILE A 595 2.91 -20.86 2.37
C ILE A 595 2.88 -22.21 3.09
N LEU A 596 2.35 -22.27 4.30
CA LEU A 596 2.33 -23.52 5.09
C LEU A 596 1.32 -24.54 4.56
N SER A 597 0.20 -24.09 3.97
CA SER A 597 -0.81 -25.00 3.39
C SER A 597 -0.49 -25.47 1.96
N GLN A 598 0.08 -24.60 1.12
CA GLN A 598 0.29 -24.88 -0.31
C GLN A 598 1.77 -24.99 -0.73
N GLY A 599 2.70 -24.79 0.21
CA GLY A 599 4.13 -24.72 -0.07
C GLY A 599 4.54 -23.39 -0.71
N LEU A 600 5.84 -23.28 -1.01
CA LEU A 600 6.38 -22.17 -1.79
C LEU A 600 5.99 -22.34 -3.27
N ARG A 601 5.39 -21.29 -3.86
CA ARG A 601 4.83 -21.32 -5.23
C ARG A 601 5.60 -20.35 -6.13
N VAL A 602 5.77 -20.74 -7.39
CA VAL A 602 6.29 -19.84 -8.44
C VAL A 602 5.21 -18.82 -8.83
N ALA A 603 5.60 -17.57 -9.05
CA ALA A 603 4.68 -16.50 -9.46
C ALA A 603 3.89 -16.85 -10.75
N PRO A 604 2.57 -16.58 -10.81
CA PRO A 604 1.72 -17.11 -11.88
C PRO A 604 2.03 -16.51 -13.26
N PRO A 605 1.72 -17.19 -14.39
CA PRO A 605 2.08 -16.75 -15.74
C PRO A 605 1.62 -15.33 -16.11
N GLU A 606 0.44 -14.93 -15.63
CA GLU A 606 -0.15 -13.59 -15.75
C GLU A 606 0.60 -12.46 -15.02
N ALA A 607 1.40 -12.75 -13.99
CA ALA A 607 2.14 -11.72 -13.25
C ALA A 607 3.17 -10.99 -14.15
N PRO A 608 3.61 -9.78 -13.78
CA PRO A 608 4.79 -9.17 -14.37
C PRO A 608 6.04 -10.03 -14.21
N VAL A 609 7.09 -9.75 -14.99
CA VAL A 609 8.44 -10.30 -14.72
C VAL A 609 9.33 -9.26 -14.02
N THR A 610 9.19 -7.98 -14.36
CA THR A 610 9.75 -6.88 -13.56
C THR A 610 9.18 -6.95 -12.15
N GLY A 611 10.08 -7.12 -11.19
CA GLY A 611 9.79 -7.58 -9.84
C GLY A 611 10.81 -8.65 -9.44
N TYR A 612 11.03 -9.62 -10.32
CA TYR A 612 11.89 -10.77 -10.10
C TYR A 612 13.20 -10.62 -10.93
N MET A 613 14.35 -10.55 -10.25
CA MET A 613 15.65 -10.21 -10.88
C MET A 613 16.22 -11.32 -11.79
N PHE A 614 15.77 -12.56 -11.63
CA PHE A 614 16.21 -13.75 -12.35
C PHE A 614 15.03 -14.55 -12.92
N GLY A 615 14.00 -13.85 -13.40
CA GLY A 615 12.76 -14.48 -13.88
C GLY A 615 11.88 -15.02 -12.74
N LYS A 616 10.78 -15.68 -13.10
CA LYS A 616 9.78 -16.17 -12.13
C LYS A 616 10.22 -17.51 -11.53
N GLY A 617 10.62 -17.50 -10.26
CA GLY A 617 10.99 -18.70 -9.50
C GLY A 617 10.75 -18.47 -8.00
N ILE A 618 11.18 -19.42 -7.18
CA ILE A 618 11.18 -19.31 -5.72
C ILE A 618 12.55 -18.78 -5.29
N TYR A 619 12.57 -17.65 -4.59
CA TYR A 619 13.77 -16.91 -4.22
C TYR A 619 14.22 -17.22 -2.78
N PHE A 620 15.52 -17.43 -2.62
CA PHE A 620 16.20 -17.68 -1.36
C PHE A 620 17.50 -16.88 -1.24
N ALA A 621 17.96 -16.68 0.00
CA ALA A 621 19.26 -16.09 0.32
C ALA A 621 20.06 -16.97 1.28
N ASP A 622 21.38 -16.89 1.19
CA ASP A 622 22.30 -17.45 2.18
C ASP A 622 22.49 -16.52 3.41
N MET A 623 22.22 -15.22 3.24
CA MET A 623 22.28 -14.19 4.29
C MET A 623 20.92 -13.96 4.97
N SER A 624 20.84 -14.20 6.28
CA SER A 624 19.57 -14.17 7.04
C SER A 624 18.83 -12.83 6.95
N SER A 625 19.52 -11.71 7.20
CA SER A 625 18.87 -10.39 7.21
C SER A 625 18.43 -9.90 5.82
N LYS A 626 18.94 -10.51 4.73
CA LYS A 626 18.44 -10.24 3.38
C LYS A 626 17.01 -10.75 3.20
N SER A 627 16.76 -11.98 3.63
CA SER A 627 15.40 -12.55 3.61
C SER A 627 14.51 -11.92 4.71
N ALA A 628 15.09 -11.52 5.85
CA ALA A 628 14.36 -10.86 6.93
C ALA A 628 13.71 -9.52 6.52
N ASN A 629 14.31 -8.78 5.57
CA ASN A 629 13.70 -7.56 5.03
C ASN A 629 12.33 -7.82 4.35
N TYR A 630 12.09 -9.02 3.81
CA TYR A 630 10.80 -9.40 3.22
C TYR A 630 9.71 -9.72 4.25
N CYS A 631 10.02 -9.72 5.55
CA CYS A 631 9.03 -9.82 6.62
C CYS A 631 8.24 -8.51 6.81
N PHE A 632 8.79 -7.36 6.39
CA PHE A 632 8.21 -6.00 6.55
C PHE A 632 7.76 -5.67 7.99
N THR A 633 8.52 -6.14 8.99
CA THR A 633 8.36 -5.77 10.39
C THR A 633 8.70 -4.29 10.64
N ASN A 634 8.29 -3.77 11.79
CA ASN A 634 8.58 -2.40 12.22
C ASN A 634 8.54 -2.29 13.76
N GLN A 635 8.88 -1.13 14.32
CA GLN A 635 8.90 -0.88 15.77
C GLN A 635 7.59 -1.22 16.52
N LYS A 636 6.41 -1.23 15.85
CA LYS A 636 5.13 -1.60 16.46
C LYS A 636 4.75 -3.06 16.23
N LYS A 637 5.02 -3.59 15.04
CA LYS A 637 4.85 -5.00 14.67
C LYS A 637 6.23 -5.61 14.44
N ASN A 638 6.91 -5.91 15.55
CA ASN A 638 8.32 -6.29 15.56
C ASN A 638 8.57 -7.81 15.61
N THR A 639 7.53 -8.63 15.51
CA THR A 639 7.66 -10.08 15.35
C THR A 639 7.44 -10.45 13.90
N GLY A 640 8.36 -11.21 13.32
CA GLY A 640 8.27 -11.76 11.96
C GLY A 640 8.55 -13.27 11.95
N LEU A 641 8.37 -13.89 10.79
CA LEU A 641 8.68 -15.30 10.58
C LEU A 641 9.72 -15.44 9.47
N LEU A 642 10.69 -16.34 9.68
CA LEU A 642 11.68 -16.75 8.69
C LEU A 642 11.60 -18.26 8.46
N LEU A 643 11.78 -18.68 7.22
CA LEU A 643 11.79 -20.09 6.83
C LEU A 643 13.19 -20.50 6.42
N LEU A 644 13.66 -21.61 6.97
CA LEU A 644 14.76 -22.39 6.41
C LEU A 644 14.19 -23.54 5.59
N CYS A 645 14.54 -23.52 4.32
CA CYS A 645 14.14 -24.50 3.32
C CYS A 645 15.38 -25.24 2.83
N GLU A 646 15.29 -26.56 2.70
CA GLU A 646 16.27 -27.33 1.96
C GLU A 646 15.99 -27.18 0.46
N VAL A 647 16.95 -26.63 -0.25
CA VAL A 647 16.83 -26.30 -1.67
C VAL A 647 17.77 -27.18 -2.49
N ALA A 648 17.20 -27.98 -3.38
CA ALA A 648 17.90 -28.84 -4.33
C ALA A 648 18.39 -28.01 -5.53
N LEU A 649 19.52 -27.32 -5.33
CA LEU A 649 20.08 -26.39 -6.32
C LEU A 649 20.62 -27.10 -7.57
N GLY A 650 21.13 -28.34 -7.44
CA GLY A 650 21.89 -29.02 -8.49
C GLY A 650 23.03 -28.14 -9.03
N ASP A 651 23.28 -28.24 -10.34
CA ASP A 651 24.17 -27.30 -11.04
C ASP A 651 23.48 -25.95 -11.30
N SER A 652 24.00 -24.90 -10.67
CA SER A 652 23.50 -23.52 -10.80
C SER A 652 24.01 -22.81 -12.05
N ASN A 653 23.17 -21.93 -12.61
CA ASN A 653 23.49 -20.93 -13.61
C ASN A 653 23.91 -19.62 -12.90
N ASP A 654 25.22 -19.37 -12.83
CA ASP A 654 25.78 -18.27 -12.05
C ASP A 654 25.77 -16.95 -12.84
N LEU A 655 25.08 -15.92 -12.33
CA LEU A 655 24.86 -14.63 -13.00
C LEU A 655 25.30 -13.44 -12.13
N VAL A 656 26.02 -12.49 -12.74
CA VAL A 656 26.55 -11.28 -12.06
C VAL A 656 25.60 -10.08 -12.16
N ALA A 657 24.73 -10.06 -13.18
CA ALA A 657 23.72 -9.03 -13.42
C ALA A 657 22.33 -9.67 -13.52
N ALA A 658 21.28 -8.89 -13.25
CA ALA A 658 19.90 -9.33 -13.34
C ALA A 658 19.54 -9.75 -14.79
N ASP A 659 18.84 -10.86 -14.93
CA ASP A 659 18.30 -11.37 -16.20
C ASP A 659 16.89 -11.91 -15.99
N HIS A 660 15.90 -11.15 -16.45
CA HIS A 660 14.49 -11.53 -16.39
C HIS A 660 14.14 -12.79 -17.20
N GLY A 661 15.05 -13.29 -18.05
CA GLY A 661 14.91 -14.54 -18.80
C GLY A 661 15.69 -15.73 -18.22
N ALA A 662 16.27 -15.62 -17.02
CA ALA A 662 17.05 -16.69 -16.39
C ALA A 662 16.22 -17.92 -15.96
N ASP A 663 14.88 -17.86 -16.08
CA ASP A 663 13.98 -19.02 -16.02
C ASP A 663 14.22 -20.02 -17.18
N LYS A 664 14.81 -19.55 -18.28
CA LYS A 664 15.24 -20.38 -19.41
C LYS A 664 16.65 -20.93 -19.16
N LEU A 665 16.73 -21.80 -18.17
CA LEU A 665 17.97 -22.45 -17.74
C LEU A 665 18.77 -23.05 -18.93
N PRO A 666 20.09 -22.85 -19.00
CA PRO A 666 20.95 -23.57 -19.94
C PRO A 666 20.88 -25.09 -19.75
N ALA A 667 21.20 -25.84 -20.80
CA ALA A 667 21.19 -27.31 -20.75
C ALA A 667 22.10 -27.84 -19.62
N GLY A 668 21.54 -28.71 -18.77
CA GLY A 668 22.23 -29.25 -17.59
C GLY A 668 22.28 -28.32 -16.38
N LYS A 669 21.54 -27.20 -16.38
CA LYS A 669 21.34 -26.33 -15.20
C LYS A 669 19.97 -26.55 -14.57
N HIS A 670 19.90 -26.37 -13.25
CA HIS A 670 18.74 -26.72 -12.42
C HIS A 670 18.26 -25.53 -11.57
N SER A 671 19.13 -24.56 -11.30
CA SER A 671 18.85 -23.34 -10.53
C SER A 671 19.61 -22.16 -11.13
N THR A 672 19.24 -20.94 -10.76
CA THR A 672 20.03 -19.72 -11.03
C THR A 672 20.60 -19.19 -9.73
N LYS A 673 21.85 -18.71 -9.78
CA LYS A 673 22.53 -18.09 -8.64
C LYS A 673 22.96 -16.66 -8.99
N GLY A 674 22.32 -15.68 -8.37
CA GLY A 674 22.78 -14.30 -8.40
C GLY A 674 24.05 -14.17 -7.56
N LEU A 675 25.18 -13.81 -8.18
CA LEU A 675 26.47 -13.66 -7.49
C LEU A 675 26.59 -12.28 -6.83
N GLY A 676 26.57 -12.27 -5.49
CA GLY A 676 26.80 -11.09 -4.68
C GLY A 676 28.27 -10.77 -4.47
N GLN A 677 28.57 -9.49 -4.21
CA GLN A 677 29.88 -9.03 -3.72
C GLN A 677 30.23 -9.61 -2.35
N THR A 678 29.25 -10.08 -1.58
CA THR A 678 29.40 -10.61 -0.22
C THR A 678 28.60 -11.90 -0.06
N GLY A 679 29.16 -12.90 0.60
CA GLY A 679 28.47 -14.14 0.97
C GLY A 679 29.21 -14.87 2.10
N PRO A 680 28.62 -15.88 2.74
CA PRO A 680 29.23 -16.58 3.88
C PRO A 680 30.58 -17.26 3.52
N ASP A 681 31.51 -17.42 4.47
CA ASP A 681 32.78 -18.13 4.24
C ASP A 681 32.50 -19.63 3.96
N PRO A 682 32.81 -20.16 2.76
CA PRO A 682 32.59 -21.57 2.44
C PRO A 682 33.27 -22.54 3.40
N LYS A 683 34.34 -22.13 4.10
CA LYS A 683 35.05 -22.96 5.09
C LYS A 683 34.25 -23.21 6.36
N ASN A 684 33.29 -22.34 6.68
CA ASN A 684 32.46 -22.45 7.87
C ASN A 684 31.19 -23.27 7.61
N THR A 685 30.95 -23.69 6.37
CA THR A 685 29.80 -24.54 5.98
C THR A 685 29.73 -25.80 6.84
N VAL A 686 28.62 -26.00 7.53
CA VAL A 686 28.32 -27.23 8.27
C VAL A 686 27.26 -28.05 7.53
N THR A 687 26.91 -29.23 8.05
CA THR A 687 25.87 -30.09 7.48
C THR A 687 24.79 -30.34 8.52
N LEU A 688 23.52 -30.21 8.12
CA LEU A 688 22.35 -30.50 8.94
C LEU A 688 21.40 -31.37 8.09
N ASP A 689 21.02 -32.55 8.58
CA ASP A 689 20.22 -33.58 7.87
C ASP A 689 20.72 -33.98 6.47
N GLY A 690 21.98 -33.71 6.15
CA GLY A 690 22.58 -33.95 4.84
C GLY A 690 22.52 -32.76 3.88
N ALA A 691 21.91 -31.63 4.27
CA ALA A 691 21.96 -30.37 3.57
C ALA A 691 23.14 -29.50 4.05
N ALA A 692 23.74 -28.72 3.15
CA ALA A 692 24.78 -27.75 3.50
C ALA A 692 24.18 -26.49 4.16
N VAL A 693 24.78 -26.01 5.25
CA VAL A 693 24.36 -24.78 5.94
C VAL A 693 25.51 -23.76 5.86
N PRO A 694 25.41 -22.72 5.01
CA PRO A 694 26.52 -21.80 4.73
C PRO A 694 26.69 -20.74 5.83
N MET A 695 27.37 -21.12 6.91
CA MET A 695 27.62 -20.23 8.07
C MET A 695 28.48 -19.02 7.71
N GLY A 696 28.19 -17.89 8.36
CA GLY A 696 29.00 -16.68 8.21
C GLY A 696 30.33 -16.70 8.98
N PRO A 697 31.03 -15.56 9.11
CA PRO A 697 30.60 -14.22 8.67
C PRO A 697 30.57 -14.05 7.15
N GLY A 698 29.95 -12.97 6.69
CA GLY A 698 29.99 -12.57 5.28
C GLY A 698 31.38 -12.10 4.87
N LEU A 699 31.97 -12.73 3.85
CA LEU A 699 33.24 -12.33 3.23
C LEU A 699 33.01 -11.75 1.83
N LYS A 700 33.98 -10.96 1.34
CA LYS A 700 33.95 -10.47 -0.04
C LYS A 700 34.32 -11.57 -1.02
N THR A 701 33.45 -11.80 -1.99
CA THR A 701 33.54 -12.90 -2.98
C THR A 701 34.53 -12.63 -4.11
N GLY A 702 34.93 -11.36 -4.28
CA GLY A 702 35.70 -10.90 -5.44
C GLY A 702 34.86 -10.69 -6.71
N VAL A 703 33.55 -10.94 -6.68
CA VAL A 703 32.65 -10.79 -7.83
C VAL A 703 32.07 -9.37 -7.89
N GLY A 704 32.03 -8.78 -9.09
CA GLY A 704 31.38 -7.50 -9.37
C GLY A 704 31.74 -6.95 -10.75
N LEU A 705 30.94 -6.02 -11.28
CA LEU A 705 31.18 -5.37 -12.57
C LEU A 705 31.90 -4.03 -12.39
N SER A 706 33.04 -3.86 -13.06
CA SER A 706 33.77 -2.59 -13.10
C SER A 706 32.96 -1.52 -13.84
N GLY A 707 32.32 -0.62 -13.10
CA GLY A 707 31.49 0.46 -13.66
C GLY A 707 30.03 0.09 -13.93
N GLY A 708 29.53 -1.02 -13.38
CA GLY A 708 28.13 -1.43 -13.46
C GLY A 708 27.50 -1.69 -12.09
N TYR A 709 26.17 -1.79 -12.04
CA TYR A 709 25.47 -2.30 -10.86
C TYR A 709 25.89 -3.77 -10.58
N SER A 710 25.89 -4.16 -9.31
CA SER A 710 26.23 -5.53 -8.88
C SER A 710 25.42 -5.86 -7.63
N LEU A 711 25.06 -7.13 -7.45
CA LEU A 711 24.40 -7.58 -6.22
C LEU A 711 25.35 -7.40 -5.02
N LEU A 712 24.83 -6.92 -3.89
CA LEU A 712 25.61 -6.84 -2.64
C LEU A 712 25.78 -8.21 -1.96
N TYR A 713 24.80 -9.09 -2.15
CA TYR A 713 24.62 -10.38 -1.48
C TYR A 713 24.01 -11.39 -2.45
N ASN A 714 24.33 -12.69 -2.30
CA ASN A 714 23.86 -13.74 -3.20
C ASN A 714 22.33 -13.87 -3.26
N GLU A 715 21.84 -14.52 -4.32
CA GLU A 715 20.47 -15.02 -4.46
C GLU A 715 20.50 -16.41 -5.08
N PHE A 716 19.56 -17.25 -4.67
CA PHE A 716 19.37 -18.58 -5.22
C PHE A 716 17.91 -18.70 -5.67
N VAL A 717 17.71 -19.11 -6.92
CA VAL A 717 16.39 -19.17 -7.54
C VAL A 717 16.20 -20.56 -8.16
N VAL A 718 15.14 -21.23 -7.73
CA VAL A 718 14.68 -22.49 -8.32
C VAL A 718 13.35 -22.29 -9.02
N TYR A 719 13.13 -23.02 -10.11
CA TYR A 719 12.01 -22.80 -11.03
C TYR A 719 10.94 -23.90 -10.92
N SER A 720 11.14 -24.87 -10.03
CA SER A 720 10.18 -25.91 -9.66
C SER A 720 10.02 -25.97 -8.14
N PRO A 721 8.78 -26.00 -7.59
CA PRO A 721 8.55 -26.28 -6.17
C PRO A 721 9.09 -27.63 -5.70
N ALA A 722 9.25 -28.60 -6.61
CA ALA A 722 9.85 -29.90 -6.30
C ALA A 722 11.34 -29.81 -5.88
N GLN A 723 12.00 -28.68 -6.14
CA GLN A 723 13.36 -28.41 -5.66
C GLN A 723 13.38 -27.84 -4.23
N THR A 724 12.25 -27.75 -3.54
CA THR A 724 12.13 -27.11 -2.22
C THR A 724 11.45 -28.03 -1.22
N GLN A 725 12.06 -28.20 -0.04
CA GLN A 725 11.42 -28.81 1.12
C GLN A 725 11.53 -27.87 2.32
N MET A 726 10.42 -27.49 2.95
CA MET A 726 10.43 -26.72 4.18
C MET A 726 11.00 -27.57 5.32
N ARG A 727 11.93 -27.02 6.12
CA ARG A 727 12.59 -27.75 7.23
C ARG A 727 12.34 -27.10 8.59
N TYR A 728 12.54 -25.78 8.68
CA TYR A 728 12.39 -25.06 9.95
C TYR A 728 11.72 -23.69 9.78
N LEU A 729 10.74 -23.39 10.61
CA LEU A 729 10.12 -22.06 10.71
C LEU A 729 10.60 -21.39 12.00
N LEU A 730 11.20 -20.22 11.90
CA LEU A 730 11.66 -19.42 13.02
C LEU A 730 10.66 -18.30 13.32
N ARG A 731 10.27 -18.14 14.58
CA ARG A 731 9.59 -16.93 15.08
C ARG A 731 10.66 -15.99 15.63
N VAL A 732 10.79 -14.81 15.01
CA VAL A 732 11.92 -13.90 15.23
C VAL A 732 11.41 -12.53 15.68
N GLN A 733 12.01 -11.99 16.74
CA GLN A 733 11.83 -10.62 17.18
C GLN A 733 12.90 -9.71 16.55
N PHE A 734 12.46 -8.60 15.99
CA PHE A 734 13.28 -7.57 15.37
C PHE A 734 13.47 -6.42 16.36
N ASN A 735 14.71 -6.19 16.77
CA ASN A 735 15.08 -5.16 17.74
C ASN A 735 15.56 -3.93 16.98
N TYR A 736 14.61 -3.08 16.56
CA TYR A 736 14.91 -1.80 15.93
C TYR A 736 15.54 -0.84 16.95
N ALA A 737 16.60 -0.15 16.55
CA ALA A 737 17.11 0.96 17.33
C ALA A 737 16.11 2.13 17.34
N ALA A 738 16.13 2.93 18.41
CA ALA A 738 15.53 4.27 18.41
C ALA A 738 16.43 5.21 17.59
N LEU A 739 16.27 5.14 16.27
CA LEU A 739 16.87 6.11 15.35
C LEU A 739 16.10 7.43 15.47
N TRP A 740 16.73 8.38 16.19
CA TRP A 740 16.33 9.77 16.50
C TRP A 740 15.08 10.00 17.38
#